data_AF-A0A660VX04-F1
#
_entry.id   AF-A0A660VX04-F1
#
_cell.length_a   1.000
_cell.length_b   1.000
_cell.length_c   1.000
_cell.angle_alpha   90.00
_cell.angle_beta   90.00
_cell.angle_gamma   90.00
#
_symmetry.space_group_name_H-M   'P 1'
#
loop_
_entity.id
_entity.type
_entity.pdbx_description
1 polymer ?
#
loop_
_entity_poly.entity_id
_entity_poly.type
_entity_poly.pdbx_seq_one_letter_code
_entity_poly.pdbx_strand_id
1 'polypeptide(L)'
;MNRRLFWIVGLILLLTLSGRLFAYSSWSGAVDSNWMDPNNWNEGVIPTCDDWTDIPGMPNAPDINVGQDAVCDVLRVSPWGEVGLATVTVSGGTLTCSRDMYISYGAPNHPGEVILNSGEITANRTLVGYTYSFGTLTINGGTFNGGEIGLPCWWAVGDYHVGGYINIRGGVLNCTNLWVDYHGNAESAVINIAGGVLVWTGDHVQTIQDLVGEGHIIGNGGRTGVIVDYNITTPGATTVTAPACDYGDAYAPSPADHGSVPGAERDSTTLTWAPGDYVQEVNEHKVYFSDNFDDVNEANSAVLTVRDVNNYSPGSLMIGQTYYWRVDEVNDANGDIWPGTVWQFTVDPYILVDDFEDYNDATISNTWEPTSIVEELIGRNGSQSMGFYYSGSVTRTFDSSQDWTQAGIKALTLYLYGKRGNTTGTLSVSLEDSDGDTSPSINYPDSNDLLNLSWSEWNINLDDFNVGDMDMDRVKKIKITVSGGGGTLFIDDIRLYASRCVPEFASADVDGDCYTDMYDISAMANGWLHTEYEVTAVAPANGPHVWYKLDDGGGGTAHDDSGNGYDGTVSDGSGNWKTSGGYDDSGCMYFNGDFVVYVDPCAFEPLDPNGGLTFSVWVQGSVNSNYMPPYGSDNHYGIMLHGGSTDWGASTEAFRATIPNVDGSNIIVSFYTRPSVDEGPNLDSVGWYTGNPDDFMGEWVHYAFVKDTPNATMSIYRNGELVAQNENAPLPVGFKRDLTNFKCALGGARADYETTSYRGKIDDFRIYDYALSQGEVLYLSGAASPFTQGLIPPYDALDISDDGKVSFLDYATLADSWLEEEVLWP
;
A
#
# COMPACT_ATOMS: atom_id res chain seq x y z
N MET A 1 -83.28 -6.77 -28.14
CA MET A 1 -82.61 -5.75 -27.29
C MET A 1 -82.23 -6.47 -26.00
N ASN A 2 -80.99 -6.78 -25.63
CA ASN A 2 -79.76 -5.98 -25.72
C ASN A 2 -78.50 -6.88 -25.82
N ARG A 3 -78.44 -7.77 -26.82
CA ARG A 3 -77.15 -8.33 -27.26
C ARG A 3 -76.18 -7.22 -27.71
N ARG A 4 -76.67 -6.07 -28.16
CA ARG A 4 -75.83 -4.90 -28.53
C ARG A 4 -75.17 -4.18 -27.33
N LEU A 5 -75.68 -4.31 -26.10
CA LEU A 5 -75.07 -3.63 -24.94
C LEU A 5 -73.93 -4.46 -24.33
N PHE A 6 -74.04 -5.80 -24.36
CA PHE A 6 -72.98 -6.70 -23.91
C PHE A 6 -71.76 -6.68 -24.84
N TRP A 7 -71.96 -6.51 -26.15
CA TRP A 7 -70.87 -6.34 -27.10
C TRP A 7 -70.20 -4.96 -26.99
N ILE A 8 -70.91 -3.91 -26.59
CA ILE A 8 -70.31 -2.56 -26.44
C ILE A 8 -69.51 -2.45 -25.13
N VAL A 9 -69.99 -3.03 -24.02
CA VAL A 9 -69.22 -3.06 -22.76
C VAL A 9 -68.04 -4.05 -22.86
N GLY A 10 -68.20 -5.15 -23.60
CA GLY A 10 -67.10 -6.06 -23.94
C GLY A 10 -66.05 -5.44 -24.86
N LEU A 11 -66.43 -4.61 -25.85
CA LEU A 11 -65.49 -3.92 -26.73
C LEU A 11 -64.74 -2.79 -26.00
N ILE A 12 -65.39 -2.09 -25.06
CA ILE A 12 -64.76 -1.04 -24.25
C ILE A 12 -63.83 -1.63 -23.16
N LEU A 13 -64.13 -2.82 -22.61
CA LEU A 13 -63.19 -3.52 -21.72
C LEU A 13 -62.05 -4.22 -22.48
N LEU A 14 -62.25 -4.68 -23.72
CA LEU A 14 -61.16 -5.21 -24.56
C LEU A 14 -60.25 -4.13 -25.15
N LEU A 15 -60.72 -2.88 -25.25
CA LEU A 15 -59.90 -1.72 -25.63
C LEU A 15 -59.14 -1.08 -24.46
N THR A 16 -59.39 -1.50 -23.22
CA THR A 16 -58.65 -1.06 -22.02
C THR A 16 -57.74 -2.15 -21.44
N LEU A 17 -57.67 -3.32 -22.09
CA LEU A 17 -56.83 -4.47 -21.77
C LEU A 17 -55.95 -4.92 -22.96
N SER A 18 -55.71 -4.03 -23.94
CA SER A 18 -54.45 -4.09 -24.68
C SER A 18 -53.35 -3.67 -23.72
N GLY A 19 -52.24 -4.40 -23.66
CA GLY A 19 -51.05 -3.95 -22.93
C GLY A 19 -50.73 -2.50 -23.29
N ARG A 20 -49.99 -1.78 -22.42
CA ARG A 20 -49.37 -0.53 -22.82
C ARG A 20 -48.56 -0.84 -24.08
N LEU A 21 -49.13 -0.56 -25.25
CA LEU A 21 -48.41 -0.53 -26.50
C LEU A 21 -47.51 0.69 -26.34
N PHE A 22 -46.21 0.46 -26.10
CA PHE A 22 -45.24 1.54 -26.19
C PHE A 22 -45.42 2.17 -27.57
N ALA A 23 -45.71 3.48 -27.61
CA ALA A 23 -45.70 4.19 -28.87
C ALA A 23 -44.22 4.31 -29.30
N TYR A 24 -43.99 3.93 -30.54
CA TYR A 24 -42.65 3.78 -31.10
C TYR A 24 -42.49 4.89 -32.13
N SER A 25 -41.66 5.87 -31.80
CA SER A 25 -41.38 7.00 -32.69
C SER A 25 -40.03 6.78 -33.35
N SER A 26 -40.01 6.75 -34.66
CA SER A 26 -38.77 6.53 -35.42
C SER A 26 -38.51 7.72 -36.32
N TRP A 27 -37.27 8.21 -36.28
CA TRP A 27 -36.83 9.35 -37.07
C TRP A 27 -36.79 9.01 -38.56
N SER A 28 -37.40 9.86 -39.38
CA SER A 28 -37.38 9.77 -40.84
C SER A 28 -36.49 10.83 -41.48
N GLY A 29 -36.27 11.97 -40.79
CA GLY A 29 -35.48 13.10 -41.30
C GLY A 29 -36.00 13.69 -42.62
N ALA A 30 -37.31 13.52 -42.88
CA ALA A 30 -37.89 13.77 -44.20
C ALA A 30 -37.86 15.24 -44.64
N VAL A 31 -37.77 16.20 -43.71
CA VAL A 31 -37.81 17.64 -44.00
C VAL A 31 -36.49 18.32 -43.65
N ASP A 32 -36.08 18.24 -42.38
CA ASP A 32 -34.88 18.89 -41.84
C ASP A 32 -34.39 18.18 -40.56
N SER A 33 -33.46 18.78 -39.83
CA SER A 33 -32.88 18.22 -38.59
C SER A 33 -33.67 18.56 -37.32
N ASN A 34 -34.76 19.31 -37.41
CA ASN A 34 -35.45 19.84 -36.24
C ASN A 34 -36.26 18.74 -35.54
N TRP A 35 -35.86 18.35 -34.32
CA TRP A 35 -36.55 17.35 -33.50
C TRP A 35 -38.04 17.63 -33.31
N MET A 36 -38.40 18.92 -33.24
CA MET A 36 -39.75 19.38 -32.95
C MET A 36 -40.65 19.50 -34.19
N ASP A 37 -40.16 19.17 -35.39
CA ASP A 37 -41.02 19.08 -36.58
C ASP A 37 -41.66 17.69 -36.66
N PRO A 38 -43.00 17.56 -36.55
CA PRO A 38 -43.67 16.26 -36.64
C PRO A 38 -43.40 15.55 -37.97
N ASN A 39 -43.11 16.26 -39.06
CA ASN A 39 -42.86 15.65 -40.36
C ASN A 39 -41.52 14.89 -40.44
N ASN A 40 -40.62 15.09 -39.48
CA ASN A 40 -39.38 14.32 -39.36
C ASN A 40 -39.56 12.99 -38.60
N TRP A 41 -40.77 12.70 -38.12
CA TRP A 41 -41.11 11.45 -37.43
C TRP A 41 -42.03 10.58 -38.27
N ASN A 42 -41.77 9.28 -38.26
CA ASN A 42 -42.70 8.30 -38.82
C ASN A 42 -44.08 8.48 -38.13
N GLU A 43 -45.14 8.49 -38.94
CA GLU A 43 -46.53 8.76 -38.51
C GLU A 43 -46.83 10.19 -38.04
N GLY A 44 -45.88 11.13 -38.10
CA GLY A 44 -46.13 12.54 -37.80
C GLY A 44 -46.22 12.87 -36.31
N VAL A 45 -45.66 12.01 -35.44
CA VAL A 45 -45.81 12.13 -33.97
C VAL A 45 -44.45 12.39 -33.33
N ILE A 46 -44.31 13.56 -32.71
CA ILE A 46 -43.14 13.93 -31.91
C ILE A 46 -43.11 13.06 -30.63
N PRO A 47 -41.97 12.46 -30.26
CA PRO A 47 -41.85 11.65 -29.06
C PRO A 47 -42.19 12.41 -27.78
N THR A 48 -42.73 11.67 -26.82
CA THR A 48 -43.04 12.09 -25.46
C THR A 48 -42.25 11.26 -24.45
N CYS A 49 -42.26 11.64 -23.17
CA CYS A 49 -41.52 10.95 -22.10
C CYS A 49 -41.95 9.49 -21.82
N ASP A 50 -42.98 8.99 -22.52
CA ASP A 50 -43.47 7.61 -22.47
C ASP A 50 -43.08 6.78 -23.72
N ASP A 51 -42.44 7.40 -24.71
CA ASP A 51 -42.21 6.80 -26.03
C ASP A 51 -40.79 6.22 -26.21
N TRP A 52 -40.73 5.09 -26.91
CA TRP A 52 -39.47 4.54 -27.40
C TRP A 52 -39.09 5.23 -28.70
N THR A 53 -37.88 5.79 -28.74
CA THR A 53 -37.42 6.68 -29.79
C THR A 53 -36.23 6.10 -30.52
N ASP A 54 -36.38 5.88 -31.81
CA ASP A 54 -35.38 5.25 -32.68
C ASP A 54 -34.79 6.25 -33.66
N ILE A 55 -33.47 6.37 -33.63
CA ILE A 55 -32.70 7.20 -34.55
C ILE A 55 -31.87 6.29 -35.47
N PRO A 56 -32.40 5.94 -36.65
CA PRO A 56 -31.64 5.26 -37.70
C PRO A 56 -30.71 6.23 -38.45
N GLY A 57 -29.77 5.68 -39.22
CA GLY A 57 -28.90 6.43 -40.13
C GLY A 57 -29.66 7.00 -41.32
N MET A 58 -30.43 8.07 -41.11
CA MET A 58 -31.22 8.76 -42.13
C MET A 58 -30.63 10.14 -42.48
N PRO A 59 -30.97 10.70 -43.66
CA PRO A 59 -30.66 12.09 -43.96
C PRO A 59 -31.21 13.04 -42.89
N ASN A 60 -30.61 14.23 -42.76
CA ASN A 60 -31.01 15.23 -41.77
C ASN A 60 -31.08 14.65 -40.34
N ALA A 61 -29.94 14.20 -39.83
CA ALA A 61 -29.82 13.73 -38.45
C ALA A 61 -30.41 14.76 -37.46
N PRO A 62 -31.10 14.32 -36.39
CA PRO A 62 -31.70 15.25 -35.43
C PRO A 62 -30.66 16.16 -34.78
N ASP A 63 -30.97 17.45 -34.72
CA ASP A 63 -30.19 18.47 -34.03
C ASP A 63 -31.09 19.33 -33.12
N ILE A 64 -30.90 19.20 -31.82
CA ILE A 64 -31.70 19.86 -30.79
C ILE A 64 -31.06 21.21 -30.45
N ASN A 65 -31.63 22.24 -31.04
CA ASN A 65 -31.12 23.61 -31.02
C ASN A 65 -31.60 24.40 -29.79
N VAL A 66 -30.99 25.56 -29.54
CA VAL A 66 -31.32 26.44 -28.41
C VAL A 66 -32.84 26.72 -28.33
N GLY A 67 -33.40 26.51 -27.13
CA GLY A 67 -34.83 26.72 -26.85
C GLY A 67 -35.75 25.57 -27.25
N GLN A 68 -35.18 24.42 -27.64
CA GLN A 68 -35.92 23.18 -27.88
C GLN A 68 -35.79 22.22 -26.70
N ASP A 69 -36.90 21.55 -26.34
CA ASP A 69 -36.96 20.56 -25.26
C ASP A 69 -37.46 19.23 -25.83
N ALA A 70 -36.52 18.36 -26.19
CA ALA A 70 -36.77 17.02 -26.68
C ALA A 70 -36.91 16.04 -25.50
N VAL A 71 -37.92 15.17 -25.56
CA VAL A 71 -38.19 14.17 -24.52
C VAL A 71 -38.48 12.80 -25.11
N CYS A 72 -38.03 11.74 -24.44
CA CYS A 72 -38.38 10.36 -24.73
C CYS A 72 -38.32 9.50 -23.46
N ASP A 73 -38.88 8.29 -23.49
CA ASP A 73 -38.67 7.28 -22.43
C ASP A 73 -37.33 6.58 -22.62
N VAL A 74 -37.14 6.03 -23.83
CA VAL A 74 -35.93 5.32 -24.24
C VAL A 74 -35.44 5.89 -25.56
N LEU A 75 -34.17 6.23 -25.67
CA LEU A 75 -33.51 6.61 -26.92
C LEU A 75 -32.62 5.47 -27.40
N ARG A 76 -32.74 5.10 -28.68
CA ARG A 76 -31.82 4.17 -29.34
C ARG A 76 -31.26 4.80 -30.60
N VAL A 77 -29.96 4.99 -30.58
CA VAL A 77 -29.19 5.47 -31.72
C VAL A 77 -28.60 4.25 -32.42
N SER A 78 -28.85 4.12 -33.72
CA SER A 78 -28.56 2.93 -34.52
C SER A 78 -29.31 1.67 -34.04
N PRO A 79 -30.65 1.61 -34.22
CA PRO A 79 -31.45 0.41 -33.91
C PRO A 79 -31.25 -0.71 -34.94
N TRP A 80 -31.75 -1.91 -34.62
CA TRP A 80 -31.62 -3.12 -35.44
C TRP A 80 -32.14 -2.97 -36.88
N GLY A 81 -31.35 -3.44 -37.85
CA GLY A 81 -31.79 -3.63 -39.25
C GLY A 81 -31.45 -2.51 -40.22
N GLU A 82 -30.80 -1.43 -39.78
CA GLU A 82 -30.56 -0.22 -40.58
C GLU A 82 -29.07 0.06 -40.80
N VAL A 83 -28.65 0.42 -42.02
CA VAL A 83 -27.23 0.56 -42.42
C VAL A 83 -26.81 2.03 -42.48
N GLY A 84 -25.74 2.39 -41.77
CA GLY A 84 -25.13 3.73 -41.80
C GLY A 84 -24.86 4.30 -40.41
N LEU A 85 -24.10 5.41 -40.33
CA LEU A 85 -23.88 6.14 -39.08
C LEU A 85 -25.18 6.84 -38.67
N ALA A 86 -25.70 6.51 -37.49
CA ALA A 86 -26.81 7.23 -36.88
C ALA A 86 -26.28 8.26 -35.88
N THR A 87 -26.66 9.53 -36.04
CA THR A 87 -26.17 10.62 -35.19
C THR A 87 -27.33 11.36 -34.53
N VAL A 88 -27.18 11.73 -33.27
CA VAL A 88 -28.02 12.74 -32.59
C VAL A 88 -27.12 13.87 -32.12
N THR A 89 -27.45 15.11 -32.47
CA THR A 89 -26.73 16.29 -32.01
C THR A 89 -27.59 17.14 -31.07
N VAL A 90 -26.97 17.68 -30.02
CA VAL A 90 -27.56 18.72 -29.18
C VAL A 90 -26.67 19.95 -29.26
N SER A 91 -27.14 20.97 -29.97
CA SER A 91 -26.40 22.21 -30.24
C SER A 91 -26.76 23.35 -29.28
N GLY A 92 -27.72 23.15 -28.38
CA GLY A 92 -28.01 24.09 -27.29
C GLY A 92 -29.37 23.95 -26.61
N GLY A 93 -30.21 23.00 -27.00
CA GLY A 93 -31.47 22.68 -26.31
C GLY A 93 -31.30 21.62 -25.22
N THR A 94 -32.41 21.00 -24.81
CA THR A 94 -32.43 19.90 -23.83
C THR A 94 -32.93 18.60 -24.45
N LEU A 95 -32.28 17.48 -24.11
CA LEU A 95 -32.74 16.13 -24.43
C LEU A 95 -32.89 15.32 -23.15
N THR A 96 -34.12 14.98 -22.78
CA THR A 96 -34.39 14.18 -21.58
C THR A 96 -34.92 12.80 -21.95
N CYS A 97 -34.13 11.76 -21.65
CA CYS A 97 -34.54 10.37 -21.66
C CYS A 97 -34.97 9.97 -20.25
N SER A 98 -36.25 9.71 -20.02
CA SER A 98 -36.75 9.40 -18.67
C SER A 98 -36.24 8.06 -18.13
N ARG A 99 -35.75 7.17 -19.00
CA ARG A 99 -35.11 5.89 -18.66
C ARG A 99 -33.73 5.73 -19.30
N ASP A 100 -33.67 5.16 -20.50
CA ASP A 100 -32.43 4.62 -21.06
C ASP A 100 -32.01 5.32 -22.35
N MET A 101 -30.70 5.55 -22.49
CA MET A 101 -30.07 5.92 -23.75
C MET A 101 -29.12 4.80 -24.19
N TYR A 102 -29.35 4.25 -25.38
CA TYR A 102 -28.49 3.27 -26.00
C TYR A 102 -27.82 3.88 -27.23
N ILE A 103 -26.50 3.96 -27.21
CA ILE A 103 -25.69 4.40 -28.33
C ILE A 103 -25.11 3.15 -28.97
N SER A 104 -25.55 2.86 -30.20
CA SER A 104 -25.25 1.62 -30.92
C SER A 104 -25.99 0.39 -30.34
N TYR A 105 -27.30 0.30 -30.63
CA TYR A 105 -28.20 -0.79 -30.23
C TYR A 105 -28.38 -1.85 -31.35
N GLY A 106 -27.53 -1.83 -32.38
CA GLY A 106 -27.79 -2.48 -33.67
C GLY A 106 -27.04 -3.81 -33.94
N ALA A 107 -27.08 -4.25 -35.20
CA ALA A 107 -26.32 -5.40 -35.71
C ALA A 107 -24.84 -5.02 -35.99
N PRO A 108 -23.94 -5.97 -36.29
CA PRO A 108 -22.54 -5.65 -36.61
C PRO A 108 -22.37 -4.56 -37.68
N ASN A 109 -21.44 -3.63 -37.43
CA ASN A 109 -21.05 -2.52 -38.32
C ASN A 109 -22.03 -1.35 -38.47
N HIS A 110 -22.93 -1.13 -37.52
CA HIS A 110 -23.86 0.00 -37.52
C HIS A 110 -23.56 0.99 -36.38
N PRO A 111 -22.58 1.90 -36.54
CA PRO A 111 -22.16 2.78 -35.47
C PRO A 111 -23.24 3.81 -35.12
N GLY A 112 -23.37 4.09 -33.82
CA GLY A 112 -24.22 5.17 -33.30
C GLY A 112 -23.36 6.25 -32.66
N GLU A 113 -23.73 7.51 -32.87
CA GLU A 113 -23.05 8.67 -32.31
C GLU A 113 -24.03 9.63 -31.64
N VAL A 114 -23.67 10.09 -30.44
CA VAL A 114 -24.34 11.22 -29.79
C VAL A 114 -23.32 12.33 -29.60
N ILE A 115 -23.66 13.54 -30.04
CA ILE A 115 -22.79 14.72 -29.97
C ILE A 115 -23.49 15.80 -29.13
N LEU A 116 -22.86 16.22 -28.04
CA LEU A 116 -23.27 17.37 -27.25
C LEU A 116 -22.31 18.54 -27.51
N ASN A 117 -22.76 19.53 -28.28
CA ASN A 117 -21.99 20.75 -28.54
C ASN A 117 -22.22 21.81 -27.47
N SER A 118 -23.47 21.98 -27.04
CA SER A 118 -23.86 22.80 -25.88
C SER A 118 -25.28 22.43 -25.45
N GLY A 119 -25.76 22.91 -24.30
CA GLY A 119 -27.07 22.54 -23.76
C GLY A 119 -26.99 21.37 -22.77
N GLU A 120 -28.06 20.60 -22.64
CA GLU A 120 -28.17 19.54 -21.64
C GLU A 120 -28.74 18.23 -22.20
N ILE A 121 -28.11 17.10 -21.86
CA ILE A 121 -28.66 15.76 -22.07
C ILE A 121 -28.81 15.09 -20.72
N THR A 122 -29.97 14.49 -20.45
CA THR A 122 -30.23 13.75 -19.21
C THR A 122 -30.80 12.38 -19.53
N ALA A 123 -30.20 11.33 -18.95
CA ALA A 123 -30.68 9.95 -18.99
C ALA A 123 -30.46 9.30 -17.62
N ASN A 124 -31.33 8.36 -17.24
CA ASN A 124 -31.13 7.60 -15.99
C ASN A 124 -30.02 6.54 -16.15
N ARG A 125 -29.88 6.01 -17.37
CA ARG A 125 -28.80 5.11 -17.75
C ARG A 125 -28.38 5.34 -19.19
N THR A 126 -27.08 5.32 -19.43
CA THR A 126 -26.45 5.53 -20.74
C THR A 126 -25.50 4.38 -21.05
N LEU A 127 -25.73 3.68 -22.15
CA LEU A 127 -24.87 2.57 -22.58
C LEU A 127 -24.25 2.90 -23.93
N VAL A 128 -22.91 2.93 -23.97
CA VAL A 128 -22.12 3.30 -25.14
C VAL A 128 -21.46 2.06 -25.72
N GLY A 129 -21.90 1.64 -26.91
CA GLY A 129 -21.52 0.35 -27.48
C GLY A 129 -22.29 -0.78 -26.79
N TYR A 130 -23.62 -0.79 -26.93
CA TYR A 130 -24.46 -1.74 -26.18
C TYR A 130 -24.46 -3.15 -26.76
N THR A 131 -24.62 -3.30 -28.08
CA THR A 131 -24.69 -4.61 -28.75
C THR A 131 -24.08 -4.58 -30.14
N TYR A 132 -23.18 -5.52 -30.44
CA TYR A 132 -22.62 -5.86 -31.76
C TYR A 132 -21.93 -4.75 -32.57
N SER A 133 -21.93 -3.48 -32.15
CA SER A 133 -21.31 -2.39 -32.91
C SER A 133 -20.80 -1.25 -32.04
N PHE A 134 -19.90 -0.44 -32.59
CA PHE A 134 -19.17 0.62 -31.91
C PHE A 134 -20.05 1.85 -31.62
N GLY A 135 -20.15 2.23 -30.35
CA GLY A 135 -20.86 3.44 -29.93
C GLY A 135 -19.91 4.59 -29.62
N THR A 136 -20.30 5.82 -29.97
CA THR A 136 -19.52 7.02 -29.66
C THR A 136 -20.37 8.09 -28.99
N LEU A 137 -19.88 8.61 -27.86
CA LEU A 137 -20.43 9.79 -27.21
C LEU A 137 -19.37 10.89 -27.23
N THR A 138 -19.66 12.01 -27.86
CA THR A 138 -18.76 13.16 -27.93
C THR A 138 -19.38 14.35 -27.20
N ILE A 139 -18.66 14.91 -26.23
CA ILE A 139 -19.05 16.08 -25.44
C ILE A 139 -18.05 17.19 -25.75
N ASN A 140 -18.45 18.16 -26.56
CA ASN A 140 -17.65 19.34 -26.88
C ASN A 140 -17.93 20.51 -25.93
N GLY A 141 -19.08 20.50 -25.24
CA GLY A 141 -19.52 21.54 -24.31
C GLY A 141 -20.85 21.14 -23.64
N GLY A 142 -21.42 21.98 -22.76
CA GLY A 142 -22.69 21.68 -22.10
C GLY A 142 -22.59 20.65 -20.96
N THR A 143 -23.72 20.10 -20.52
CA THR A 143 -23.80 19.10 -19.43
C THR A 143 -24.50 17.83 -19.89
N PHE A 144 -23.85 16.69 -19.69
CA PHE A 144 -24.43 15.36 -19.91
C PHE A 144 -24.64 14.68 -18.56
N ASN A 145 -25.88 14.55 -18.12
CA ASN A 145 -26.26 13.79 -16.92
C ASN A 145 -26.59 12.35 -17.32
N GLY A 146 -25.59 11.46 -17.29
CA GLY A 146 -25.72 10.12 -17.84
C GLY A 146 -26.30 9.07 -16.89
N GLY A 147 -26.45 9.42 -15.60
CA GLY A 147 -26.89 8.50 -14.56
C GLY A 147 -25.92 7.33 -14.41
N GLU A 148 -26.41 6.11 -14.59
CA GLU A 148 -25.57 4.92 -14.70
C GLU A 148 -24.94 4.82 -16.11
N ILE A 149 -23.61 4.87 -16.21
CA ILE A 149 -22.89 4.82 -17.49
C ILE A 149 -22.19 3.48 -17.67
N GLY A 150 -22.31 2.90 -18.87
CA GLY A 150 -21.65 1.65 -19.24
C GLY A 150 -20.92 1.71 -20.60
N LEU A 151 -19.69 1.19 -20.66
CA LEU A 151 -18.87 1.08 -21.86
C LEU A 151 -18.20 -0.29 -21.97
N PRO A 152 -18.48 -1.04 -23.03
CA PRO A 152 -19.59 -2.00 -23.00
C PRO A 152 -19.71 -2.75 -21.65
N CYS A 153 -20.92 -2.95 -21.12
CA CYS A 153 -21.15 -3.56 -19.80
C CYS A 153 -22.39 -4.50 -19.72
N TRP A 154 -22.45 -5.34 -18.67
CA TRP A 154 -23.47 -6.28 -18.13
C TRP A 154 -24.40 -7.09 -19.08
N TRP A 155 -24.89 -6.56 -20.20
CA TRP A 155 -25.83 -7.26 -21.10
C TRP A 155 -25.30 -7.55 -22.50
N ALA A 156 -24.04 -7.24 -22.79
CA ALA A 156 -23.35 -7.69 -24.00
C ALA A 156 -23.05 -9.20 -23.90
N VAL A 157 -24.04 -10.04 -24.18
CA VAL A 157 -23.92 -11.51 -24.05
C VAL A 157 -23.24 -12.09 -25.31
N GLY A 158 -21.99 -12.55 -25.20
CA GLY A 158 -21.29 -13.41 -26.18
C GLY A 158 -19.94 -12.90 -26.69
N ASP A 159 -19.18 -13.77 -27.38
CA ASP A 159 -17.83 -13.57 -27.98
C ASP A 159 -17.80 -12.54 -29.13
N TYR A 160 -18.57 -11.46 -29.04
CA TYR A 160 -18.73 -10.51 -30.12
C TYR A 160 -18.07 -9.19 -29.79
N HIS A 161 -17.21 -8.77 -30.69
CA HIS A 161 -16.50 -7.49 -30.77
C HIS A 161 -17.41 -6.27 -30.52
N VAL A 162 -17.39 -5.72 -29.30
CA VAL A 162 -18.10 -4.49 -28.92
C VAL A 162 -17.08 -3.45 -28.47
N GLY A 163 -17.24 -2.21 -28.92
CA GLY A 163 -16.42 -1.09 -28.48
C GLY A 163 -17.26 0.14 -28.14
N GLY A 164 -16.82 0.87 -27.12
CA GLY A 164 -17.45 2.10 -26.66
C GLY A 164 -16.39 3.18 -26.49
N TYR A 165 -16.67 4.37 -27.02
CA TYR A 165 -15.77 5.50 -26.91
C TYR A 165 -16.51 6.74 -26.42
N ILE A 166 -16.07 7.27 -25.28
CA ILE A 166 -16.55 8.56 -24.77
C ILE A 166 -15.43 9.58 -24.92
N ASN A 167 -15.70 10.69 -25.61
CA ASN A 167 -14.75 11.77 -25.79
C ASN A 167 -15.25 13.05 -25.12
N ILE A 168 -14.61 13.46 -24.04
CA ILE A 168 -14.96 14.64 -23.26
C ILE A 168 -14.01 15.78 -23.63
N ARG A 169 -14.28 16.39 -24.78
CA ARG A 169 -13.48 17.50 -25.35
C ARG A 169 -13.74 18.85 -24.68
N GLY A 170 -14.85 18.95 -23.97
CA GLY A 170 -15.29 20.11 -23.21
C GLY A 170 -16.56 19.78 -22.44
N GLY A 171 -17.09 20.71 -21.64
CA GLY A 171 -18.31 20.49 -20.86
C GLY A 171 -18.12 19.48 -19.73
N VAL A 172 -19.25 18.96 -19.22
CA VAL A 172 -19.27 18.09 -18.02
C VAL A 172 -20.07 16.82 -18.30
N LEU A 173 -19.48 15.66 -17.98
CA LEU A 173 -20.16 14.37 -17.91
C LEU A 173 -20.39 13.99 -16.44
N ASN A 174 -21.64 13.95 -16.01
CA ASN A 174 -22.02 13.50 -14.67
C ASN A 174 -22.49 12.05 -14.70
N CYS A 175 -22.00 11.22 -13.78
CA CYS A 175 -22.49 9.87 -13.55
C CYS A 175 -22.67 9.54 -12.06
N THR A 176 -23.56 8.59 -11.79
CA THR A 176 -23.80 8.00 -10.47
C THR A 176 -23.15 6.63 -10.32
N ASN A 177 -22.95 5.93 -11.45
CA ASN A 177 -22.17 4.70 -11.51
C ASN A 177 -21.47 4.63 -12.85
N LEU A 178 -20.30 4.01 -12.89
CA LEU A 178 -19.50 3.85 -14.09
C LEU A 178 -19.02 2.41 -14.21
N TRP A 179 -19.33 1.76 -15.32
CA TRP A 179 -18.85 0.42 -15.65
C TRP A 179 -18.10 0.46 -16.97
N VAL A 180 -16.81 0.14 -16.92
CA VAL A 180 -15.94 0.07 -18.10
C VAL A 180 -15.41 -1.36 -18.21
N ASP A 181 -15.57 -1.96 -19.38
CA ASP A 181 -15.16 -3.34 -19.71
C ASP A 181 -15.42 -4.37 -18.61
N TYR A 182 -16.62 -4.36 -18.02
CA TYR A 182 -16.97 -5.19 -16.86
C TYR A 182 -16.76 -6.71 -17.07
N HIS A 183 -16.67 -7.18 -18.32
CA HIS A 183 -16.45 -8.59 -18.66
C HIS A 183 -15.05 -8.90 -19.21
N GLY A 184 -14.16 -7.89 -19.35
CA GLY A 184 -12.79 -8.05 -19.84
C GLY A 184 -12.71 -8.56 -21.28
N ASN A 185 -13.70 -8.25 -22.12
CA ASN A 185 -13.82 -8.78 -23.47
C ASN A 185 -14.14 -7.73 -24.53
N ALA A 186 -14.12 -6.45 -24.17
CA ALA A 186 -14.28 -5.35 -25.12
C ALA A 186 -13.10 -5.29 -26.10
N GLU A 187 -13.37 -4.96 -27.36
CA GLU A 187 -12.28 -4.62 -28.30
C GLU A 187 -11.63 -3.27 -27.96
N SER A 188 -12.43 -2.36 -27.41
CA SER A 188 -12.03 -1.01 -27.02
C SER A 188 -13.08 -0.40 -26.11
N ALA A 189 -12.73 -0.11 -24.86
CA ALA A 189 -13.57 0.60 -23.90
C ALA A 189 -12.77 1.79 -23.36
N VAL A 190 -12.96 2.97 -23.94
CA VAL A 190 -12.10 4.13 -23.65
C VAL A 190 -12.93 5.37 -23.35
N ILE A 191 -12.58 6.03 -22.26
CA ILE A 191 -13.01 7.39 -21.93
C ILE A 191 -11.81 8.30 -22.09
N ASN A 192 -11.86 9.18 -23.08
CA ASN A 192 -10.84 10.17 -23.33
C ASN A 192 -11.25 11.53 -22.75
N ILE A 193 -10.46 12.08 -21.84
CA ILE A 193 -10.62 13.41 -21.26
C ILE A 193 -9.71 14.39 -22.00
N ALA A 194 -10.28 15.32 -22.77
CA ALA A 194 -9.53 16.22 -23.65
C ALA A 194 -10.08 17.65 -23.59
N GLY A 195 -10.11 18.24 -22.38
CA GLY A 195 -10.57 19.62 -22.14
C GLY A 195 -11.93 19.74 -21.44
N GLY A 196 -12.66 18.63 -21.24
CA GLY A 196 -13.85 18.57 -20.41
C GLY A 196 -13.62 17.87 -19.06
N VAL A 197 -14.71 17.64 -18.33
CA VAL A 197 -14.68 17.11 -16.96
C VAL A 197 -15.58 15.89 -16.83
N LEU A 198 -15.08 14.80 -16.25
CA LEU A 198 -15.90 13.69 -15.76
C LEU A 198 -16.13 13.88 -14.26
N VAL A 199 -17.37 13.76 -13.81
CA VAL A 199 -17.80 13.87 -12.41
C VAL A 199 -18.56 12.61 -12.02
N TRP A 200 -18.01 11.85 -11.07
CA TRP A 200 -18.62 10.64 -10.54
C TRP A 200 -18.99 10.84 -9.07
N THR A 201 -20.29 10.79 -8.77
CA THR A 201 -20.81 10.93 -7.40
C THR A 201 -20.23 9.85 -6.48
N GLY A 202 -19.64 10.23 -5.33
CA GLY A 202 -18.96 9.32 -4.41
C GLY A 202 -17.44 9.42 -4.44
N ASP A 203 -16.78 8.70 -3.53
CA ASP A 203 -15.32 8.56 -3.49
C ASP A 203 -14.92 7.32 -4.30
N HIS A 204 -14.32 7.56 -5.46
CA HIS A 204 -13.95 6.57 -6.47
C HIS A 204 -12.53 6.78 -6.99
N VAL A 205 -11.68 7.48 -6.21
CA VAL A 205 -10.31 7.82 -6.65
C VAL A 205 -9.53 6.57 -7.04
N GLN A 206 -9.55 5.53 -6.19
CA GLN A 206 -8.81 4.29 -6.48
C GLN A 206 -9.31 3.62 -7.77
N THR A 207 -10.63 3.48 -7.93
CA THR A 207 -11.21 2.87 -9.14
C THR A 207 -10.85 3.63 -10.41
N ILE A 208 -10.80 4.97 -10.36
CA ILE A 208 -10.33 5.77 -11.49
C ILE A 208 -8.84 5.50 -11.76
N GLN A 209 -7.99 5.42 -10.73
CA GLN A 209 -6.56 5.13 -10.90
C GLN A 209 -6.34 3.75 -11.54
N ASP A 210 -7.10 2.74 -11.12
CA ASP A 210 -7.05 1.40 -11.69
C ASP A 210 -7.42 1.44 -13.19
N LEU A 211 -8.52 2.12 -13.54
CA LEU A 211 -8.96 2.30 -14.93
C LEU A 211 -7.96 3.12 -15.78
N VAL A 212 -7.19 4.03 -15.17
CA VAL A 212 -6.10 4.75 -15.85
C VAL A 212 -4.93 3.81 -16.11
N GLY A 213 -4.54 3.00 -15.12
CA GLY A 213 -3.48 2.00 -15.26
C GLY A 213 -3.79 0.93 -16.32
N GLU A 214 -5.07 0.56 -16.45
CA GLU A 214 -5.57 -0.36 -17.48
C GLU A 214 -5.73 0.30 -18.87
N GLY A 215 -5.57 1.62 -18.98
CA GLY A 215 -5.72 2.37 -20.23
C GLY A 215 -7.17 2.63 -20.66
N HIS A 216 -8.14 2.38 -19.78
CA HIS A 216 -9.57 2.62 -20.02
C HIS A 216 -9.95 4.10 -19.85
N ILE A 217 -9.20 4.87 -19.07
CA ILE A 217 -9.32 6.32 -18.96
C ILE A 217 -8.00 6.96 -19.35
N ILE A 218 -8.03 7.84 -20.35
CA ILE A 218 -6.83 8.49 -20.87
C ILE A 218 -7.01 10.01 -20.98
N GLY A 219 -5.92 10.76 -20.78
CA GLY A 219 -5.86 12.19 -21.02
C GLY A 219 -5.39 12.50 -22.43
N ASN A 220 -6.11 13.36 -23.15
CA ASN A 220 -5.71 13.91 -24.45
C ASN A 220 -5.30 12.87 -25.50
N GLY A 221 -6.03 11.75 -25.59
CA GLY A 221 -5.73 10.67 -26.51
C GLY A 221 -4.51 9.83 -26.09
N GLY A 222 -4.16 9.83 -24.80
CA GLY A 222 -3.00 9.13 -24.25
C GLY A 222 -1.72 9.98 -24.19
N ARG A 223 -1.81 11.27 -24.50
CA ARG A 223 -0.67 12.21 -24.48
C ARG A 223 -0.31 12.68 -23.08
N THR A 224 -1.28 12.68 -22.17
CA THR A 224 -1.09 13.10 -20.77
C THR A 224 -1.78 12.09 -19.85
N GLY A 225 -1.36 12.07 -18.59
CA GLY A 225 -2.17 11.50 -17.53
C GLY A 225 -3.48 12.29 -17.32
N VAL A 226 -4.25 11.87 -16.32
CA VAL A 226 -5.42 12.58 -15.82
C VAL A 226 -5.17 13.08 -14.41
N ILE A 227 -5.85 14.15 -14.03
CA ILE A 227 -5.88 14.69 -12.67
C ILE A 227 -7.17 14.21 -12.02
N VAL A 228 -7.05 13.56 -10.86
CA VAL A 228 -8.16 12.98 -10.11
C VAL A 228 -8.21 13.59 -8.73
N ASP A 229 -9.38 14.08 -8.32
CA ASP A 229 -9.61 14.58 -6.96
C ASP A 229 -10.97 14.14 -6.41
N TYR A 230 -11.08 14.01 -5.09
CA TYR A 230 -12.35 13.78 -4.41
C TYR A 230 -12.69 14.95 -3.50
N ASN A 231 -13.91 15.47 -3.62
CA ASN A 231 -14.45 16.51 -2.77
C ASN A 231 -13.65 17.84 -2.78
N ILE A 232 -12.77 18.04 -3.77
CA ILE A 232 -11.99 19.27 -3.96
C ILE A 232 -12.64 20.12 -5.05
N THR A 233 -12.66 19.62 -6.29
CA THR A 233 -13.22 20.33 -7.44
C THR A 233 -14.74 20.29 -7.41
N THR A 234 -15.31 19.13 -7.07
CA THR A 234 -16.76 18.94 -6.95
C THR A 234 -17.11 18.32 -5.60
N PRO A 235 -17.81 19.05 -4.70
CA PRO A 235 -18.18 18.51 -3.39
C PRO A 235 -19.00 17.21 -3.47
N GLY A 236 -18.59 16.19 -2.71
CA GLY A 236 -19.24 14.88 -2.65
C GLY A 236 -19.02 13.97 -3.88
N ALA A 237 -18.11 14.31 -4.79
CA ALA A 237 -17.84 13.56 -6.00
C ALA A 237 -16.34 13.46 -6.30
N THR A 238 -15.98 12.43 -7.05
CA THR A 238 -14.68 12.26 -7.71
C THR A 238 -14.71 13.01 -9.03
N THR A 239 -13.74 13.88 -9.26
CA THR A 239 -13.62 14.70 -10.47
C THR A 239 -12.37 14.27 -11.24
N VAL A 240 -12.50 14.06 -12.55
CA VAL A 240 -11.40 13.69 -13.45
C VAL A 240 -11.28 14.73 -14.55
N THR A 241 -10.08 15.29 -14.69
CA THR A 241 -9.71 16.24 -15.75
C THR A 241 -8.40 15.81 -16.42
N ALA A 242 -8.02 16.44 -17.52
CA ALA A 242 -6.71 16.25 -18.13
C ALA A 242 -5.96 17.59 -18.15
N PRO A 243 -4.62 17.58 -17.96
CA PRO A 243 -3.79 18.75 -18.23
C PRO A 243 -3.99 19.26 -19.67
N ALA A 244 -3.68 20.52 -19.94
CA ALA A 244 -3.62 21.00 -21.31
C ALA A 244 -2.47 20.30 -22.06
N CYS A 245 -2.67 19.95 -23.33
CA CYS A 245 -1.64 19.35 -24.20
C CYS A 245 -1.45 20.16 -25.48
N ASP A 246 -0.23 20.21 -26.03
CA ASP A 246 0.03 20.66 -27.39
C ASP A 246 0.06 19.44 -28.34
N TYR A 247 -0.72 19.50 -29.42
CA TYR A 247 -0.80 18.40 -30.39
C TYR A 247 0.42 18.36 -31.33
N GLY A 248 1.22 19.44 -31.37
CA GLY A 248 2.44 19.55 -32.16
C GLY A 248 3.67 18.85 -31.57
N ASP A 249 3.62 18.44 -30.31
CA ASP A 249 4.77 17.86 -29.60
C ASP A 249 4.90 16.35 -29.83
N ALA A 250 6.14 15.87 -29.74
CA ALA A 250 6.43 14.44 -29.60
C ALA A 250 5.74 13.88 -28.35
N TYR A 251 5.34 12.60 -28.38
CA TYR A 251 4.60 11.94 -27.31
C TYR A 251 4.95 10.45 -27.17
N ALA A 252 4.35 9.77 -26.19
CA ALA A 252 4.58 8.34 -25.91
C ALA A 252 6.08 7.96 -25.79
N PRO A 253 6.82 8.61 -24.87
CA PRO A 253 8.22 8.26 -24.63
C PRO A 253 8.36 6.82 -24.14
N SER A 254 9.42 6.14 -24.57
CA SER A 254 9.94 4.91 -23.98
C SER A 254 11.44 5.09 -23.76
N PRO A 255 11.98 4.96 -22.54
CA PRO A 255 11.28 4.72 -21.28
C PRO A 255 10.18 5.75 -21.02
N ALA A 256 9.09 5.32 -20.38
CA ALA A 256 7.97 6.19 -20.06
C ALA A 256 8.43 7.37 -19.21
N ASP A 257 7.72 8.50 -19.31
CA ASP A 257 8.01 9.64 -18.45
C ASP A 257 7.79 9.27 -16.98
N HIS A 258 8.76 9.61 -16.13
CA HIS A 258 8.91 9.13 -14.76
C HIS A 258 9.03 7.60 -14.60
N GLY A 259 9.31 6.87 -15.68
CA GLY A 259 9.51 5.43 -15.67
C GLY A 259 10.88 4.99 -15.15
N SER A 260 11.10 3.68 -15.10
CA SER A 260 12.38 3.08 -14.75
C SER A 260 12.99 2.28 -15.90
N VAL A 261 14.31 2.10 -15.84
CA VAL A 261 15.08 1.22 -16.73
C VAL A 261 15.83 0.20 -15.86
N PRO A 262 15.69 -1.12 -16.10
CA PRO A 262 16.46 -2.11 -15.36
C PRO A 262 17.96 -1.87 -15.49
N GLY A 263 18.70 -1.94 -14.37
CA GLY A 263 20.15 -1.69 -14.37
C GLY A 263 20.96 -2.64 -15.26
N ALA A 264 20.43 -3.83 -15.55
CA ALA A 264 20.98 -4.77 -16.52
C ALA A 264 20.87 -4.29 -17.98
N GLU A 265 19.90 -3.43 -18.29
CA GLU A 265 19.62 -2.92 -19.65
C GLU A 265 20.24 -1.55 -19.91
N ARG A 266 20.98 -0.99 -18.95
CA ARG A 266 21.58 0.36 -18.99
C ARG A 266 22.47 0.62 -20.22
N ASP A 267 23.07 -0.42 -20.80
CA ASP A 267 23.97 -0.33 -21.96
C ASP A 267 23.26 -0.60 -23.30
N SER A 268 22.05 -1.18 -23.27
CA SER A 268 21.24 -1.50 -24.45
C SER A 268 20.01 -0.61 -24.60
N THR A 269 19.75 0.28 -23.64
CA THR A 269 18.59 1.16 -23.62
C THR A 269 18.52 2.03 -24.87
N THR A 270 17.33 2.13 -25.45
CA THR A 270 17.04 2.98 -26.60
C THR A 270 15.81 3.82 -26.28
N LEU A 271 15.96 5.14 -26.38
CA LEU A 271 14.87 6.08 -26.23
C LEU A 271 14.01 6.06 -27.50
N THR A 272 12.70 5.93 -27.40
CA THR A 272 11.77 5.97 -28.54
C THR A 272 10.57 6.87 -28.26
N TRP A 273 9.99 7.46 -29.31
CA TRP A 273 8.83 8.34 -29.20
C TRP A 273 7.89 8.19 -30.40
N ALA A 274 6.68 8.72 -30.26
CA ALA A 274 5.78 9.01 -31.37
C ALA A 274 5.89 10.50 -31.76
N PRO A 275 5.90 10.82 -33.06
CA PRO A 275 6.04 12.20 -33.52
C PRO A 275 4.72 12.97 -33.36
N GLY A 276 4.78 14.29 -33.18
CA GLY A 276 3.58 15.13 -33.08
C GLY A 276 2.64 15.03 -34.31
N ASP A 277 1.34 15.32 -34.14
CA ASP A 277 0.30 15.10 -35.17
C ASP A 277 0.51 15.90 -36.46
N TYR A 278 1.28 16.98 -36.36
CA TYR A 278 1.55 17.89 -37.47
C TYR A 278 2.95 17.72 -38.07
N VAL A 279 3.71 16.73 -37.61
CA VAL A 279 5.07 16.45 -38.07
C VAL A 279 5.01 15.48 -39.24
N GLN A 280 5.63 15.85 -40.36
CA GLN A 280 5.70 14.97 -41.52
C GLN A 280 6.86 14.00 -41.39
N GLU A 281 6.70 12.76 -41.87
CA GLU A 281 7.70 11.68 -41.81
C GLU A 281 9.07 12.03 -42.43
N VAL A 282 9.16 13.11 -43.23
CA VAL A 282 10.39 13.56 -43.90
C VAL A 282 11.20 14.59 -43.09
N ASN A 283 10.68 15.03 -41.94
CA ASN A 283 11.27 16.06 -41.10
C ASN A 283 12.25 15.48 -40.07
N GLU A 284 13.23 16.28 -39.66
CA GLU A 284 14.17 15.88 -38.61
C GLU A 284 13.61 16.17 -37.21
N HIS A 285 14.01 15.38 -36.21
CA HIS A 285 13.81 15.66 -34.80
C HIS A 285 15.11 16.19 -34.17
N LYS A 286 14.99 17.05 -33.17
CA LYS A 286 16.13 17.44 -32.32
C LYS A 286 15.99 16.81 -30.95
N VAL A 287 16.91 15.89 -30.64
CA VAL A 287 16.92 15.19 -29.35
C VAL A 287 17.94 15.82 -28.42
N TYR A 288 17.52 16.07 -27.20
CA TYR A 288 18.31 16.56 -26.07
C TYR A 288 18.30 15.50 -24.98
N PHE A 289 19.44 15.21 -24.39
CA PHE A 289 19.60 14.16 -23.38
C PHE A 289 20.71 14.56 -22.40
N SER A 290 20.43 14.51 -21.11
CA SER A 290 21.39 14.79 -20.02
C SER A 290 20.85 14.29 -18.69
N ASP A 291 21.72 14.14 -17.69
CA ASP A 291 21.39 13.97 -16.27
C ASP A 291 20.96 15.27 -15.58
N ASN A 292 20.98 16.41 -16.28
CA ASN A 292 20.56 17.72 -15.78
C ASN A 292 19.28 18.21 -16.49
N PHE A 293 18.24 18.50 -15.71
CA PHE A 293 16.96 19.00 -16.22
C PHE A 293 17.10 20.31 -17.00
N ASP A 294 17.84 21.29 -16.46
CA ASP A 294 17.97 22.62 -17.06
C ASP A 294 18.70 22.55 -18.40
N ASP A 295 19.71 21.68 -18.53
CA ASP A 295 20.43 21.49 -19.79
C ASP A 295 19.53 21.00 -20.92
N VAL A 296 18.58 20.12 -20.59
CA VAL A 296 17.57 19.63 -21.55
C VAL A 296 16.51 20.69 -21.80
N ASN A 297 15.94 21.26 -20.74
CA ASN A 297 14.86 22.24 -20.81
C ASN A 297 15.27 23.53 -21.56
N GLU A 298 16.51 23.98 -21.40
CA GLU A 298 17.02 25.17 -22.08
C GLU A 298 17.63 24.89 -23.46
N ALA A 299 17.67 23.63 -23.91
CA ALA A 299 18.35 23.22 -25.14
C ALA A 299 19.88 23.43 -25.11
N ASN A 300 20.50 23.38 -23.92
CA ASN A 300 21.94 23.58 -23.73
C ASN A 300 22.76 22.29 -23.88
N SER A 301 22.13 21.12 -23.77
CA SER A 301 22.78 19.83 -24.02
C SER A 301 23.16 19.66 -25.50
N ALA A 302 24.07 18.73 -25.81
CA ALA A 302 24.42 18.42 -27.20
C ALA A 302 23.16 18.00 -27.99
N VAL A 303 22.87 18.71 -29.09
CA VAL A 303 21.73 18.42 -29.96
C VAL A 303 22.09 17.29 -30.91
N LEU A 304 21.26 16.26 -30.97
CA LEU A 304 21.36 15.22 -31.98
C LEU A 304 20.18 15.31 -32.96
N THR A 305 20.50 15.35 -34.25
CA THR A 305 19.52 15.39 -35.32
C THR A 305 19.18 13.96 -35.75
N VAL A 306 17.94 13.53 -35.53
CA VAL A 306 17.44 12.19 -35.88
C VAL A 306 16.42 12.33 -37.02
N ARG A 307 16.56 11.57 -38.11
CA ARG A 307 15.77 11.77 -39.33
C ARG A 307 14.60 10.81 -39.56
N ASP A 308 14.68 9.52 -39.17
CA ASP A 308 13.75 8.54 -39.76
C ASP A 308 13.28 7.38 -38.86
N VAL A 309 13.69 7.26 -37.58
CA VAL A 309 13.38 6.04 -36.78
C VAL A 309 12.75 6.31 -35.41
N ASN A 310 12.42 7.57 -35.10
CA ASN A 310 11.87 8.03 -33.81
C ASN A 310 12.53 7.35 -32.60
N ASN A 311 13.86 7.20 -32.68
CA ASN A 311 14.64 6.64 -31.60
C ASN A 311 16.04 7.24 -31.49
N TYR A 312 16.61 7.10 -30.30
CA TYR A 312 17.93 7.57 -29.96
C TYR A 312 18.56 6.62 -28.93
N SER A 313 19.79 6.17 -29.15
CA SER A 313 20.54 5.39 -28.16
C SER A 313 21.48 6.33 -27.39
N PRO A 314 21.30 6.52 -26.07
CA PRO A 314 22.13 7.40 -25.26
C PRO A 314 23.51 6.81 -24.94
N GLY A 315 23.73 5.53 -25.24
CA GLY A 315 24.92 4.78 -24.81
C GLY A 315 24.76 4.24 -23.39
N SER A 316 25.88 4.04 -22.69
CA SER A 316 25.91 3.53 -21.32
C SER A 316 25.35 4.53 -20.31
N LEU A 317 24.40 4.07 -19.51
CA LEU A 317 23.77 4.84 -18.43
C LEU A 317 24.33 4.42 -17.06
N MET A 318 24.37 5.35 -16.10
CA MET A 318 24.76 5.05 -14.72
C MET A 318 23.55 4.50 -13.94
N ILE A 319 23.78 3.46 -13.14
CA ILE A 319 22.75 2.91 -12.24
C ILE A 319 22.39 3.93 -11.15
N GLY A 320 21.12 3.97 -10.74
CA GLY A 320 20.61 4.93 -9.76
C GLY A 320 20.46 6.37 -10.26
N GLN A 321 20.94 6.67 -11.48
CA GLN A 321 20.88 8.01 -12.05
C GLN A 321 19.55 8.27 -12.75
N THR A 322 18.98 9.45 -12.51
CA THR A 322 17.87 10.00 -13.31
C THR A 322 18.41 10.75 -14.51
N TYR A 323 17.82 10.49 -15.69
CA TYR A 323 18.12 11.18 -16.93
C TYR A 323 16.89 11.91 -17.45
N TYR A 324 17.14 13.04 -18.08
CA TYR A 324 16.16 13.91 -18.70
C TYR A 324 16.38 13.91 -20.21
N TRP A 325 15.29 13.99 -20.95
CA TRP A 325 15.36 14.09 -22.40
C TRP A 325 14.15 14.77 -23.00
N ARG A 326 14.36 15.36 -24.17
CA ARG A 326 13.32 16.07 -24.91
C ARG A 326 13.51 15.85 -26.39
N VAL A 327 12.40 15.80 -27.10
CA VAL A 327 12.35 15.79 -28.56
C VAL A 327 11.68 17.07 -29.03
N ASP A 328 12.43 17.96 -29.69
CA ASP A 328 11.82 19.07 -30.42
C ASP A 328 11.47 18.62 -31.84
N GLU A 329 10.28 19.02 -32.26
CA GLU A 329 9.74 18.70 -33.58
C GLU A 329 10.06 19.80 -34.60
N VAL A 330 10.33 19.42 -35.85
CA VAL A 330 10.59 20.39 -36.95
C VAL A 330 9.42 20.39 -37.93
N ASN A 331 8.92 21.57 -38.29
CA ASN A 331 7.78 21.73 -39.21
C ASN A 331 8.19 21.86 -40.69
N ASP A 332 7.40 21.27 -41.60
CA ASP A 332 7.64 21.03 -43.04
C ASP A 332 7.46 22.25 -43.98
N ALA A 333 7.88 23.47 -43.59
CA ALA A 333 7.91 24.58 -44.56
C ALA A 333 8.95 25.68 -44.32
N ASN A 334 9.27 26.03 -43.07
CA ASN A 334 10.18 27.14 -42.76
C ASN A 334 11.35 26.78 -41.83
N GLY A 335 11.40 25.54 -41.31
CA GLY A 335 12.41 25.11 -40.33
C GLY A 335 12.15 25.61 -38.90
N ASP A 336 10.90 25.98 -38.59
CA ASP A 336 10.48 26.33 -37.23
C ASP A 336 10.57 25.08 -36.33
N ILE A 337 11.14 25.25 -35.14
CA ILE A 337 11.33 24.21 -34.13
C ILE A 337 10.23 24.39 -33.09
N TRP A 338 9.53 23.31 -32.78
CA TRP A 338 8.54 23.23 -31.70
C TRP A 338 9.16 22.48 -30.53
N PRO A 339 9.49 23.20 -29.43
CA PRO A 339 10.07 22.56 -28.26
C PRO A 339 9.09 21.56 -27.66
N GLY A 340 9.53 20.32 -27.46
CA GLY A 340 8.72 19.29 -26.83
C GLY A 340 8.65 19.41 -25.31
N THR A 341 7.97 18.46 -24.68
CA THR A 341 7.99 18.31 -23.23
C THR A 341 9.27 17.60 -22.79
N VAL A 342 9.81 17.97 -21.63
CA VAL A 342 10.94 17.26 -21.00
C VAL A 342 10.40 16.02 -20.30
N TRP A 343 10.88 14.86 -20.70
CA TRP A 343 10.63 13.58 -20.04
C TRP A 343 11.80 13.18 -19.16
N GLN A 344 11.54 12.35 -18.16
CA GLN A 344 12.56 11.76 -17.31
C GLN A 344 12.39 10.27 -17.13
N PHE A 345 13.47 9.57 -16.82
CA PHE A 345 13.44 8.18 -16.34
C PHE A 345 14.62 7.94 -15.39
N THR A 346 14.52 6.92 -14.54
CA THR A 346 15.59 6.54 -13.61
C THR A 346 16.08 5.13 -13.92
N VAL A 347 17.40 4.93 -13.95
CA VAL A 347 17.97 3.58 -14.03
C VAL A 347 17.94 2.97 -12.64
N ASP A 348 17.47 1.72 -12.51
CA ASP A 348 17.43 1.03 -11.22
C ASP A 348 18.81 1.08 -10.55
N PRO A 349 18.88 1.28 -9.22
CA PRO A 349 20.15 1.39 -8.49
C PRO A 349 20.87 0.04 -8.31
N TYR A 350 20.36 -1.02 -8.93
CA TYR A 350 20.93 -2.36 -8.87
C TYR A 350 20.83 -3.09 -10.21
N ILE A 351 21.63 -4.14 -10.34
CA ILE A 351 21.45 -5.18 -11.35
C ILE A 351 20.74 -6.35 -10.68
N LEU A 352 19.56 -6.69 -11.18
CA LEU A 352 18.78 -7.83 -10.69
C LEU A 352 19.44 -9.13 -11.13
N VAL A 353 19.78 -9.99 -10.18
CA VAL A 353 20.19 -11.37 -10.46
C VAL A 353 18.95 -12.25 -10.51
N ASP A 354 18.09 -12.16 -9.49
CA ASP A 354 16.84 -12.92 -9.38
C ASP A 354 15.89 -12.28 -8.37
N ASP A 355 14.62 -12.08 -8.75
CA ASP A 355 13.51 -11.69 -7.86
C ASP A 355 12.54 -12.86 -7.62
N PHE A 356 12.75 -14.01 -8.28
CA PHE A 356 11.93 -15.21 -8.16
C PHE A 356 10.46 -15.12 -8.61
N GLU A 357 10.05 -14.03 -9.27
CA GLU A 357 8.64 -13.79 -9.68
C GLU A 357 8.24 -14.52 -10.98
N ASP A 358 9.22 -15.03 -11.75
CA ASP A 358 8.99 -15.69 -13.04
C ASP A 358 8.86 -17.22 -12.93
N TYR A 359 8.78 -17.78 -11.71
CA TYR A 359 8.87 -19.21 -11.49
C TYR A 359 7.55 -19.89 -11.08
N ASN A 360 7.46 -21.17 -11.46
CA ASN A 360 6.63 -22.17 -10.79
C ASN A 360 7.52 -23.25 -10.17
N ASP A 361 6.93 -24.14 -9.36
CA ASP A 361 7.66 -25.23 -8.67
C ASP A 361 8.56 -26.07 -9.58
N ALA A 362 8.15 -26.31 -10.83
CA ALA A 362 8.93 -27.10 -11.77
C ALA A 362 10.09 -26.31 -12.39
N THR A 363 9.94 -25.01 -12.63
CA THR A 363 10.99 -24.19 -13.24
C THR A 363 12.04 -23.75 -12.22
N ILE A 364 11.63 -23.44 -10.98
CA ILE A 364 12.58 -23.05 -9.93
C ILE A 364 13.52 -24.20 -9.58
N SER A 365 13.00 -25.42 -9.44
CA SER A 365 13.80 -26.58 -9.06
C SER A 365 14.81 -27.02 -10.12
N ASN A 366 14.64 -26.62 -11.39
CA ASN A 366 15.60 -26.81 -12.48
C ASN A 366 16.61 -25.64 -12.61
N THR A 367 16.23 -24.44 -12.17
CA THR A 367 17.09 -23.24 -12.27
C THR A 367 17.98 -23.12 -11.04
N TRP A 368 17.40 -23.37 -9.87
CA TRP A 368 18.00 -23.39 -8.54
C TRP A 368 17.99 -24.82 -7.99
N GLU A 369 18.84 -25.67 -8.55
CA GLU A 369 18.88 -27.10 -8.23
C GLU A 369 19.58 -27.39 -6.88
N PRO A 370 19.24 -28.51 -6.18
CA PRO A 370 18.24 -29.51 -6.56
C PRO A 370 16.93 -29.44 -5.75
N THR A 371 16.82 -28.55 -4.75
CA THR A 371 15.76 -28.61 -3.71
C THR A 371 15.03 -27.29 -3.47
N SER A 372 15.00 -26.38 -4.43
CA SER A 372 14.21 -25.14 -4.33
C SER A 372 12.72 -25.39 -4.60
N ILE A 373 11.87 -24.57 -3.99
CA ILE A 373 10.42 -24.51 -4.19
C ILE A 373 9.99 -23.05 -4.30
N VAL A 374 8.85 -22.78 -4.95
CA VAL A 374 8.25 -21.44 -4.95
C VAL A 374 7.42 -21.28 -3.68
N GLU A 375 7.52 -20.14 -3.01
CA GLU A 375 6.65 -19.74 -1.90
C GLU A 375 5.86 -18.50 -2.30
N GLU A 376 4.53 -18.64 -2.45
CA GLU A 376 3.64 -17.59 -2.97
C GLU A 376 2.99 -16.75 -1.85
N LEU A 377 3.26 -17.06 -0.58
CA LEU A 377 2.68 -16.37 0.58
C LEU A 377 3.69 -15.48 1.32
N ILE A 378 4.97 -15.57 0.97
CA ILE A 378 6.06 -14.87 1.65
C ILE A 378 6.97 -14.28 0.56
N GLY A 379 6.52 -13.22 -0.10
CA GLY A 379 7.33 -12.38 -1.01
C GLY A 379 7.66 -11.05 -0.36
N ARG A 380 8.77 -10.40 -0.76
CA ARG A 380 9.17 -9.08 -0.23
C ARG A 380 8.75 -7.93 -1.14
N ASN A 381 9.07 -8.02 -2.43
CA ASN A 381 8.79 -7.00 -3.45
C ASN A 381 8.04 -7.61 -4.64
N GLY A 382 7.07 -8.45 -4.33
CA GLY A 382 6.35 -9.28 -5.28
C GLY A 382 5.50 -10.30 -4.55
N SER A 383 5.01 -11.30 -5.27
CA SER A 383 4.14 -12.34 -4.70
C SER A 383 4.90 -13.61 -4.35
N GLN A 384 6.19 -13.74 -4.71
CA GLN A 384 6.92 -15.00 -4.63
C GLN A 384 8.29 -14.85 -3.94
N SER A 385 8.83 -15.98 -3.47
CA SER A 385 10.23 -16.11 -3.07
C SER A 385 10.70 -17.56 -3.24
N MET A 386 12.02 -17.79 -3.16
CA MET A 386 12.58 -19.13 -3.20
C MET A 386 12.67 -19.75 -1.81
N GLY A 387 11.96 -20.84 -1.57
CA GLY A 387 12.15 -21.69 -0.39
C GLY A 387 13.18 -22.79 -0.60
N PHE A 388 14.02 -23.09 0.39
CA PHE A 388 14.79 -24.35 0.44
C PHE A 388 15.04 -24.86 1.87
N TYR A 389 15.33 -26.16 1.99
CA TYR A 389 15.53 -26.84 3.27
C TYR A 389 16.98 -26.78 3.76
N TYR A 390 17.17 -26.70 5.09
CA TYR A 390 18.48 -26.55 5.74
C TYR A 390 19.51 -27.63 5.40
N SER A 391 19.06 -28.84 5.03
CA SER A 391 19.97 -29.95 4.76
C SER A 391 20.40 -30.00 3.29
N GLY A 392 20.95 -28.90 2.77
CA GLY A 392 21.32 -28.82 1.37
C GLY A 392 21.97 -27.52 0.94
N SER A 393 22.24 -27.47 -0.36
CA SER A 393 22.64 -26.27 -1.07
C SER A 393 21.79 -26.14 -2.31
N VAL A 394 21.38 -24.93 -2.64
CA VAL A 394 20.81 -24.60 -3.94
C VAL A 394 21.87 -23.90 -4.79
N THR A 395 21.88 -24.19 -6.09
CA THR A 395 22.86 -23.61 -7.02
C THR A 395 22.14 -23.16 -8.28
N ARG A 396 22.40 -21.92 -8.68
CA ARG A 396 22.04 -21.42 -10.01
C ARG A 396 23.27 -21.41 -10.90
N THR A 397 23.13 -21.97 -12.10
CA THR A 397 24.14 -21.88 -13.17
C THR A 397 23.61 -20.97 -14.25
N PHE A 398 24.29 -19.87 -14.53
CA PHE A 398 23.88 -18.92 -15.56
C PHE A 398 24.15 -19.49 -16.96
N ASP A 399 23.28 -19.21 -17.94
CA ASP A 399 23.47 -19.69 -19.32
C ASP A 399 24.75 -19.12 -19.96
N SER A 400 25.00 -17.83 -19.76
CA SER A 400 26.26 -17.14 -20.02
C SER A 400 26.90 -16.69 -18.71
N SER A 401 28.23 -16.63 -18.66
CA SER A 401 28.93 -15.99 -17.54
C SER A 401 28.51 -14.52 -17.44
N GLN A 402 28.42 -14.03 -16.21
CA GLN A 402 28.01 -12.68 -15.86
C GLN A 402 29.25 -11.86 -15.46
N ASP A 403 29.29 -10.60 -15.89
CA ASP A 403 30.26 -9.63 -15.42
C ASP A 403 29.69 -8.93 -14.17
N TRP A 404 30.28 -9.21 -13.00
CA TRP A 404 29.88 -8.64 -11.72
C TRP A 404 30.79 -7.49 -11.27
N THR A 405 31.65 -6.97 -12.15
CA THR A 405 32.44 -5.74 -11.90
C THR A 405 31.98 -4.56 -12.76
N GLN A 406 31.10 -4.82 -13.74
CA GLN A 406 30.43 -3.80 -14.53
C GLN A 406 29.75 -2.72 -13.66
N ALA A 407 29.48 -1.54 -14.23
CA ALA A 407 28.76 -0.45 -13.55
C ALA A 407 29.32 0.00 -12.18
N GLY A 408 30.56 -0.36 -11.84
CA GLY A 408 31.10 -0.10 -10.50
C GLY A 408 30.45 -0.93 -9.41
N ILE A 409 29.87 -2.09 -9.75
CA ILE A 409 29.28 -3.03 -8.80
C ILE A 409 30.33 -3.47 -7.77
N LYS A 410 29.93 -3.45 -6.49
CA LYS A 410 30.77 -3.74 -5.32
C LYS A 410 30.10 -4.63 -4.29
N ALA A 411 28.76 -4.67 -4.25
CA ALA A 411 28.04 -5.47 -3.26
C ALA A 411 27.11 -6.49 -3.92
N LEU A 412 26.98 -7.63 -3.25
CA LEU A 412 25.91 -8.60 -3.44
C LEU A 412 24.97 -8.53 -2.25
N THR A 413 23.67 -8.49 -2.53
CA THR A 413 22.63 -8.50 -1.50
C THR A 413 21.67 -9.66 -1.73
N LEU A 414 21.26 -10.30 -0.63
CA LEU A 414 20.18 -11.30 -0.60
C LEU A 414 19.23 -10.96 0.54
N TYR A 415 17.93 -11.15 0.35
CA TYR A 415 16.97 -11.05 1.44
C TYR A 415 16.61 -12.43 1.96
N LEU A 416 16.57 -12.56 3.29
CA LEU A 416 16.42 -13.83 3.98
C LEU A 416 15.20 -13.79 4.89
N TYR A 417 14.41 -14.86 4.89
CA TYR A 417 13.28 -15.02 5.81
C TYR A 417 13.31 -16.41 6.44
N GLY A 418 13.49 -16.48 7.76
CA GLY A 418 13.43 -17.71 8.54
C GLY A 418 11.99 -18.18 8.81
N LYS A 419 11.80 -19.46 9.15
CA LYS A 419 10.54 -19.95 9.73
C LYS A 419 10.71 -20.23 11.20
N ARG A 420 9.66 -19.93 11.95
CA ARG A 420 9.53 -20.33 13.34
C ARG A 420 9.59 -21.86 13.46
N GLY A 421 10.42 -22.35 14.37
CA GLY A 421 10.68 -23.79 14.56
C GLY A 421 11.90 -24.31 13.79
N ASN A 422 12.58 -23.43 13.04
CA ASN A 422 13.96 -23.69 12.60
C ASN A 422 14.86 -23.93 13.82
N THR A 423 15.97 -24.65 13.62
CA THR A 423 17.03 -24.83 14.62
C THR A 423 18.33 -24.27 14.06
N THR A 424 19.20 -23.77 14.93
CA THR A 424 20.42 -23.04 14.55
C THR A 424 21.27 -23.81 13.55
N GLY A 425 21.51 -23.18 12.39
CA GLY A 425 22.40 -23.65 11.33
C GLY A 425 23.29 -22.50 10.84
N THR A 426 24.16 -22.78 9.88
CA THR A 426 25.06 -21.79 9.27
C THR A 426 24.69 -21.63 7.81
N LEU A 427 24.22 -20.45 7.44
CA LEU A 427 23.97 -20.03 6.06
C LEU A 427 25.24 -19.45 5.45
N SER A 428 25.51 -19.76 4.18
CA SER A 428 26.66 -19.25 3.44
C SER A 428 26.40 -19.14 1.93
N VAL A 429 27.15 -18.24 1.27
CA VAL A 429 27.15 -18.07 -0.20
C VAL A 429 28.55 -18.27 -0.76
N SER A 430 28.65 -18.86 -1.95
CA SER A 430 29.90 -18.98 -2.71
C SER A 430 29.63 -18.87 -4.21
N LEU A 431 30.64 -18.46 -4.96
CA LEU A 431 30.60 -18.27 -6.41
C LEU A 431 31.58 -19.23 -7.12
N GLU A 432 31.30 -19.52 -8.39
CA GLU A 432 32.21 -20.21 -9.32
C GLU A 432 32.23 -19.44 -10.64
N ASP A 433 33.40 -19.20 -11.21
CA ASP A 433 33.53 -18.58 -12.53
C ASP A 433 33.42 -19.60 -13.68
N SER A 434 33.52 -19.10 -14.91
CA SER A 434 33.40 -19.95 -16.10
C SER A 434 34.63 -20.81 -16.42
N ASP A 435 35.77 -20.60 -15.75
CA ASP A 435 36.95 -21.46 -15.83
C ASP A 435 36.90 -22.58 -14.76
N GLY A 436 35.97 -22.47 -13.81
CA GLY A 436 35.70 -23.46 -12.77
C GLY A 436 36.41 -23.15 -11.45
N ASP A 437 36.98 -21.95 -11.32
CA ASP A 437 37.58 -21.48 -10.09
C ASP A 437 36.48 -21.03 -9.11
N THR A 438 36.66 -21.35 -7.82
CA THR A 438 35.64 -21.16 -6.78
C THR A 438 36.09 -20.16 -5.73
N SER A 439 35.19 -19.27 -5.33
CA SER A 439 35.40 -18.36 -4.20
C SER A 439 35.43 -19.10 -2.85
N PRO A 440 35.92 -18.47 -1.76
CA PRO A 440 35.56 -18.89 -0.41
C PRO A 440 34.03 -18.79 -0.18
N SER A 441 33.53 -19.53 0.82
CA SER A 441 32.16 -19.37 1.31
C SER A 441 32.10 -18.23 2.32
N ILE A 442 31.21 -17.27 2.08
CA ILE A 442 30.93 -16.16 2.99
C ILE A 442 29.74 -16.54 3.87
N ASN A 443 29.91 -16.48 5.19
CA ASN A 443 28.87 -16.88 6.14
C ASN A 443 27.95 -15.71 6.45
N TYR A 444 26.67 -16.01 6.68
CA TYR A 444 25.73 -15.05 7.25
C TYR A 444 26.17 -14.68 8.68
N PRO A 445 26.21 -13.39 9.05
CA PRO A 445 26.82 -12.94 10.31
C PRO A 445 26.06 -13.40 11.55
N ASP A 446 24.71 -13.34 11.57
CA ASP A 446 23.91 -13.74 12.72
C ASP A 446 23.02 -14.96 12.46
N SER A 447 23.46 -16.14 12.91
CA SER A 447 22.67 -17.37 12.74
C SER A 447 21.29 -17.36 13.44
N ASN A 448 21.02 -16.41 14.35
CA ASN A 448 19.72 -16.30 15.01
C ASN A 448 18.63 -15.76 14.09
N ASP A 449 18.97 -14.95 13.08
CA ASP A 449 17.97 -14.44 12.13
C ASP A 449 17.31 -15.54 11.29
N LEU A 450 17.97 -16.68 11.19
CA LEU A 450 17.42 -17.85 10.52
C LEU A 450 16.20 -18.43 11.28
N LEU A 451 15.96 -17.99 12.51
CA LEU A 451 14.81 -18.32 13.36
C LEU A 451 13.70 -17.25 13.28
N ASN A 452 14.02 -16.07 12.75
CA ASN A 452 13.16 -14.89 12.77
C ASN A 452 12.14 -14.94 11.63
N LEU A 453 10.93 -14.46 11.91
CA LEU A 453 9.84 -14.32 10.95
C LEU A 453 9.87 -12.93 10.30
N SER A 454 11.04 -12.46 9.89
CA SER A 454 11.22 -11.14 9.27
C SER A 454 12.24 -11.23 8.15
N TRP A 455 12.06 -10.38 7.14
CA TRP A 455 13.05 -10.22 6.07
C TRP A 455 14.27 -9.51 6.63
N SER A 456 15.42 -10.17 6.52
CA SER A 456 16.73 -9.60 6.87
C SER A 456 17.52 -9.39 5.59
N GLU A 457 18.05 -8.17 5.40
CA GLU A 457 18.95 -7.87 4.31
C GLU A 457 20.33 -8.44 4.63
N TRP A 458 20.89 -9.24 3.74
CA TRP A 458 22.27 -9.69 3.85
C TRP A 458 23.14 -8.97 2.83
N ASN A 459 23.95 -8.05 3.33
CA ASN A 459 24.90 -7.29 2.54
C ASN A 459 26.29 -7.95 2.55
N ILE A 460 26.81 -8.29 1.36
CA ILE A 460 28.13 -8.92 1.18
C ILE A 460 29.01 -8.06 0.27
N ASN A 461 30.23 -7.75 0.72
CA ASN A 461 31.24 -7.10 -0.13
C ASN A 461 31.74 -8.11 -1.18
N LEU A 462 31.66 -7.77 -2.46
CA LEU A 462 32.09 -8.66 -3.54
C LEU A 462 33.59 -8.96 -3.52
N ASP A 463 34.41 -8.07 -2.98
CA ASP A 463 35.85 -8.29 -2.86
C ASP A 463 36.17 -9.48 -1.93
N ASP A 464 35.25 -9.86 -1.02
CA ASP A 464 35.40 -11.04 -0.16
C ASP A 464 35.34 -12.37 -0.94
N PHE A 465 34.71 -12.38 -2.11
CA PHE A 465 34.71 -13.53 -3.02
C PHE A 465 35.98 -13.57 -3.89
N ASN A 466 36.63 -12.43 -4.12
CA ASN A 466 37.75 -12.26 -5.05
C ASN A 466 39.10 -12.69 -4.43
N VAL A 467 39.19 -13.97 -4.08
CA VAL A 467 40.40 -14.58 -3.48
C VAL A 467 40.94 -15.68 -4.39
N GLY A 468 42.25 -15.64 -4.66
CA GLY A 468 42.91 -16.66 -5.48
C GLY A 468 42.77 -16.38 -6.97
N ASP A 469 42.27 -17.36 -7.72
CA ASP A 469 42.15 -17.31 -9.19
C ASP A 469 40.71 -16.95 -9.66
N MET A 470 39.79 -16.64 -8.74
CA MET A 470 38.40 -16.29 -9.03
C MET A 470 38.29 -15.06 -9.96
N ASP A 471 37.58 -15.20 -11.09
CA ASP A 471 37.32 -14.10 -12.02
C ASP A 471 35.88 -13.55 -11.89
N MET A 472 35.75 -12.37 -11.27
CA MET A 472 34.47 -11.70 -11.02
C MET A 472 33.83 -11.11 -12.29
N ASP A 473 34.54 -11.03 -13.42
CA ASP A 473 33.98 -10.60 -14.71
C ASP A 473 33.31 -11.77 -15.45
N ARG A 474 33.43 -12.99 -14.90
CA ARG A 474 33.03 -14.25 -15.55
C ARG A 474 32.30 -15.20 -14.61
N VAL A 475 31.56 -14.68 -13.63
CA VAL A 475 30.77 -15.47 -12.67
C VAL A 475 29.79 -16.37 -13.41
N LYS A 476 29.86 -17.68 -13.16
CA LYS A 476 29.06 -18.71 -13.83
C LYS A 476 28.05 -19.37 -12.92
N LYS A 477 28.32 -19.45 -11.62
CA LYS A 477 27.40 -20.02 -10.64
C LYS A 477 27.36 -19.21 -9.35
N ILE A 478 26.18 -19.16 -8.75
CA ILE A 478 25.97 -18.77 -7.36
C ILE A 478 25.41 -19.98 -6.61
N LYS A 479 25.97 -20.24 -5.43
CA LYS A 479 25.57 -21.34 -4.56
C LYS A 479 25.27 -20.83 -3.16
N ILE A 480 24.07 -21.14 -2.67
CA ILE A 480 23.61 -20.83 -1.33
C ILE A 480 23.55 -22.14 -0.55
N THR A 481 24.19 -22.19 0.61
CA THR A 481 24.32 -23.42 1.42
C THR A 481 23.91 -23.16 2.85
N VAL A 482 23.06 -24.02 3.39
CA VAL A 482 22.81 -24.10 4.84
C VAL A 482 23.44 -25.38 5.36
N SER A 483 24.15 -25.29 6.47
CA SER A 483 24.80 -26.43 7.11
C SER A 483 24.48 -26.49 8.61
N GLY A 484 24.17 -27.68 9.11
CA GLY A 484 23.65 -27.81 10.47
C GLY A 484 22.24 -27.28 10.63
N GLY A 485 21.64 -27.51 11.81
CA GLY A 485 20.25 -27.15 12.07
C GLY A 485 19.24 -27.95 11.24
N GLY A 486 18.03 -27.42 11.15
CA GLY A 486 16.88 -28.06 10.51
C GLY A 486 15.74 -27.07 10.42
N GLY A 487 15.12 -26.98 9.25
CA GLY A 487 14.16 -25.91 8.95
C GLY A 487 13.99 -25.65 7.46
N THR A 488 13.27 -24.57 7.16
CA THR A 488 13.10 -23.98 5.83
C THR A 488 13.48 -22.50 5.89
N LEU A 489 14.18 -22.02 4.86
CA LEU A 489 14.56 -20.63 4.67
C LEU A 489 13.98 -20.14 3.34
N PHE A 490 13.58 -18.87 3.28
CA PHE A 490 13.26 -18.19 2.02
C PHE A 490 14.33 -17.18 1.67
N ILE A 491 14.62 -17.10 0.37
CA ILE A 491 15.52 -16.14 -0.24
C ILE A 491 14.71 -15.34 -1.25
N ASP A 492 14.91 -14.04 -1.26
CA ASP A 492 14.30 -13.13 -2.23
C ASP A 492 15.31 -12.05 -2.65
N ASP A 493 15.01 -11.33 -3.72
CA ASP A 493 15.69 -10.10 -4.15
C ASP A 493 17.23 -10.24 -4.20
N ILE A 494 17.77 -11.16 -5.01
CA ILE A 494 19.21 -11.25 -5.21
C ILE A 494 19.64 -10.13 -6.16
N ARG A 495 20.37 -9.15 -5.62
CA ARG A 495 20.71 -7.90 -6.31
C ARG A 495 22.19 -7.59 -6.19
N LEU A 496 22.72 -6.94 -7.22
CA LEU A 496 24.08 -6.40 -7.24
C LEU A 496 23.99 -4.88 -7.20
N TYR A 497 24.74 -4.27 -6.28
CA TYR A 497 24.79 -2.82 -6.11
C TYR A 497 26.20 -2.28 -6.35
N ALA A 498 26.31 -1.05 -6.83
CA ALA A 498 27.52 -0.25 -6.62
C ALA A 498 27.67 0.07 -5.13
N SER A 499 28.76 0.74 -4.76
CA SER A 499 28.89 1.30 -3.41
C SER A 499 27.66 2.16 -3.11
N ARG A 500 26.99 1.86 -2.00
CA ARG A 500 25.76 2.49 -1.53
C ARG A 500 25.82 2.70 -0.03
N CYS A 501 25.04 3.62 0.49
CA CYS A 501 24.86 3.68 1.93
C CYS A 501 24.19 2.39 2.43
N VAL A 502 24.79 1.81 3.48
CA VAL A 502 24.19 0.75 4.28
C VAL A 502 24.40 1.16 5.74
N PRO A 503 23.35 1.63 6.43
CA PRO A 503 23.49 2.20 7.78
C PRO A 503 24.21 1.29 8.77
N GLU A 504 24.02 -0.03 8.67
CA GLU A 504 24.68 -1.02 9.53
C GLU A 504 26.23 -1.01 9.42
N PHE A 505 26.78 -0.48 8.33
CA PHE A 505 28.22 -0.36 8.11
C PHE A 505 28.72 1.10 8.15
N ALA A 506 27.82 2.07 8.27
CA ALA A 506 28.15 3.48 8.34
C ALA A 506 28.39 3.90 9.80
N SER A 507 29.45 3.39 10.43
CA SER A 507 29.69 3.53 11.89
C SER A 507 29.74 4.96 12.44
N ALA A 508 29.88 5.98 11.58
CA ALA A 508 29.89 7.39 11.96
C ALA A 508 28.54 8.10 11.72
N ASP A 509 27.65 7.50 10.94
CA ASP A 509 26.26 7.89 10.69
C ASP A 509 25.39 7.19 11.75
N VAL A 510 25.20 7.87 12.87
CA VAL A 510 24.52 7.31 14.04
C VAL A 510 23.01 7.54 14.03
N ASP A 511 22.51 8.40 13.14
CA ASP A 511 21.07 8.58 12.93
C ASP A 511 20.52 7.85 11.70
N GLY A 512 21.41 7.27 10.89
CA GLY A 512 21.11 6.38 9.77
C GLY A 512 20.64 7.12 8.52
N ASP A 513 21.01 8.38 8.36
CA ASP A 513 20.60 9.23 7.23
C ASP A 513 21.56 9.18 6.02
N CYS A 514 22.64 8.40 6.13
CA CYS A 514 23.72 8.20 5.17
C CYS A 514 24.75 9.33 5.06
N TYR A 515 24.65 10.35 5.90
CA TYR A 515 25.59 11.44 5.99
C TYR A 515 26.28 11.39 7.36
N THR A 516 27.49 11.91 7.45
CA THR A 516 28.12 12.18 8.75
C THR A 516 28.17 13.69 8.95
N ASP A 517 27.11 14.21 9.57
CA ASP A 517 26.80 15.62 9.61
C ASP A 517 26.39 16.12 11.02
N MET A 518 25.91 17.37 11.09
CA MET A 518 25.61 18.00 12.38
C MET A 518 24.55 17.26 13.20
N TYR A 519 23.69 16.46 12.58
CA TYR A 519 22.66 15.69 13.26
C TYR A 519 23.29 14.52 14.03
N ASP A 520 24.29 13.83 13.47
CA ASP A 520 25.08 12.83 14.19
C ASP A 520 25.80 13.41 15.41
N ILE A 521 26.43 14.58 15.24
CA ILE A 521 27.06 15.28 16.37
C ILE A 521 26.02 15.65 17.42
N SER A 522 24.82 16.06 17.01
CA SER A 522 23.74 16.37 17.93
C SER A 522 23.26 15.12 18.68
N ALA A 523 23.14 13.98 18.00
CA ALA A 523 22.79 12.70 18.61
C ALA A 523 23.86 12.26 19.63
N MET A 524 25.14 12.30 19.23
CA MET A 524 26.29 12.05 20.10
C MET A 524 26.31 12.98 21.32
N ALA A 525 25.99 14.26 21.14
CA ALA A 525 25.91 15.22 22.25
C ALA A 525 24.74 14.92 23.20
N ASN A 526 23.62 14.38 22.71
CA ASN A 526 22.48 13.98 23.53
C ASN A 526 22.79 12.71 24.35
N GLY A 527 23.50 11.73 23.78
CA GLY A 527 23.93 10.54 24.50
C GLY A 527 25.20 10.71 25.34
N TRP A 528 25.82 11.89 25.33
CA TRP A 528 27.13 12.12 25.94
C TRP A 528 27.18 11.70 27.41
N LEU A 529 28.18 10.86 27.77
CA LEU A 529 28.38 10.29 29.11
C LEU A 529 27.34 9.25 29.55
N HIS A 530 26.43 8.82 28.67
CA HIS A 530 25.70 7.58 28.94
C HIS A 530 26.70 6.44 29.05
N THR A 531 26.56 5.65 30.10
CA THR A 531 27.45 4.54 30.44
C THR A 531 26.60 3.42 31.00
N GLU A 532 27.03 2.19 30.79
CA GLU A 532 26.51 1.05 31.51
C GLU A 532 26.65 1.26 33.02
N TYR A 533 25.70 0.70 33.78
CA TYR A 533 25.69 0.82 35.24
C TYR A 533 25.18 -0.44 35.93
N GLU A 534 25.65 -0.65 37.16
CA GLU A 534 25.26 -1.78 37.99
C GLU A 534 23.94 -1.51 38.73
N VAL A 535 23.00 -2.44 38.61
CA VAL A 535 21.70 -2.43 39.30
C VAL A 535 21.68 -3.52 40.34
N THR A 536 21.33 -3.17 41.57
CA THR A 536 21.10 -4.14 42.64
C THR A 536 19.61 -4.25 42.91
N ALA A 537 19.12 -5.48 43.10
CA ALA A 537 17.73 -5.77 43.40
C ALA A 537 17.38 -5.22 44.79
N VAL A 538 16.26 -4.50 44.89
CA VAL A 538 15.75 -3.89 46.12
C VAL A 538 14.27 -4.22 46.23
N ALA A 539 13.80 -4.71 47.37
CA ALA A 539 12.37 -4.98 47.53
C ALA A 539 11.53 -3.70 47.38
N PRO A 540 10.35 -3.75 46.74
CA PRO A 540 9.44 -2.60 46.62
C PRO A 540 9.17 -1.91 47.95
N ALA A 541 9.28 -0.58 47.97
CA ALA A 541 9.13 0.23 49.18
C ALA A 541 7.73 0.10 49.82
N ASN A 542 6.70 -0.05 48.99
CA ASN A 542 5.33 -0.33 49.39
C ASN A 542 4.82 -1.59 48.69
N GLY A 543 3.86 -2.28 49.32
CA GLY A 543 3.13 -3.38 48.69
C GLY A 543 2.35 -2.92 47.44
N PRO A 544 1.95 -3.85 46.57
CA PRO A 544 1.15 -3.52 45.40
C PRO A 544 -0.21 -2.93 45.82
N HIS A 545 -0.75 -2.06 44.97
CA HIS A 545 -2.10 -1.51 45.09
C HIS A 545 -3.18 -2.53 44.69
N VAL A 546 -2.90 -3.33 43.66
CA VAL A 546 -3.69 -4.50 43.23
C VAL A 546 -2.72 -5.65 42.98
N TRP A 547 -3.07 -6.86 43.41
CA TRP A 547 -2.27 -8.05 43.11
C TRP A 547 -3.15 -9.26 42.80
N TYR A 548 -3.21 -9.62 41.52
CA TYR A 548 -3.82 -10.86 41.07
C TYR A 548 -2.74 -11.89 40.81
N LYS A 549 -2.59 -12.85 41.73
CA LYS A 549 -1.71 -14.01 41.50
C LYS A 549 -2.19 -14.88 40.36
N LEU A 550 -3.51 -14.93 40.13
CA LEU A 550 -4.14 -15.79 39.12
C LEU A 550 -3.97 -17.32 39.41
N ASP A 551 -3.80 -17.66 40.69
CA ASP A 551 -3.64 -19.03 41.20
C ASP A 551 -4.94 -19.70 41.67
N ASP A 552 -6.08 -19.02 41.55
CA ASP A 552 -7.34 -19.39 42.21
C ASP A 552 -7.89 -20.77 41.82
N GLY A 553 -7.47 -21.30 40.66
CA GLY A 553 -7.78 -22.64 40.20
C GLY A 553 -9.21 -22.85 39.67
N GLY A 554 -10.06 -21.82 39.69
CA GLY A 554 -11.41 -21.87 39.12
C GLY A 554 -12.33 -20.74 39.58
N GLY A 555 -13.37 -20.46 38.78
CA GLY A 555 -14.45 -19.54 39.14
C GLY A 555 -14.39 -18.18 38.42
N GLY A 556 -15.31 -17.30 38.79
CA GLY A 556 -15.50 -16.00 38.13
C GLY A 556 -14.74 -14.84 38.76
N THR A 557 -13.82 -15.11 39.68
CA THR A 557 -13.13 -14.10 40.50
C THR A 557 -11.64 -14.33 40.48
N ALA A 558 -10.87 -13.28 40.19
CA ALA A 558 -9.43 -13.21 40.42
C ALA A 558 -9.20 -12.44 41.74
N HIS A 559 -8.81 -13.14 42.80
CA HIS A 559 -8.76 -12.52 44.12
C HIS A 559 -7.59 -11.54 44.24
N ASP A 560 -7.83 -10.41 44.90
CA ASP A 560 -6.81 -9.41 45.20
C ASP A 560 -6.02 -9.78 46.47
N ASP A 561 -4.77 -10.18 46.28
CA ASP A 561 -3.83 -10.51 47.34
C ASP A 561 -3.07 -9.30 47.91
N SER A 562 -3.32 -8.08 47.40
CA SER A 562 -2.69 -6.86 47.93
C SER A 562 -3.14 -6.54 49.37
N GLY A 563 -4.31 -7.05 49.76
CA GLY A 563 -4.98 -6.72 51.02
C GLY A 563 -5.93 -5.52 50.93
N ASN A 564 -6.11 -4.92 49.75
CA ASN A 564 -7.02 -3.79 49.53
C ASN A 564 -8.44 -4.22 49.11
N GLY A 565 -8.61 -5.47 48.65
CA GLY A 565 -9.91 -6.08 48.38
C GLY A 565 -10.49 -5.72 47.02
N TYR A 566 -9.65 -5.39 46.04
CA TYR A 566 -10.02 -5.04 44.67
C TYR A 566 -10.15 -6.29 43.79
N ASP A 567 -11.00 -7.25 44.17
CA ASP A 567 -11.15 -8.52 43.46
C ASP A 567 -11.55 -8.30 41.98
N GLY A 568 -10.82 -8.94 41.07
CA GLY A 568 -11.09 -8.91 39.64
C GLY A 568 -12.25 -9.82 39.25
N THR A 569 -12.96 -9.47 38.18
CA THR A 569 -14.08 -10.25 37.64
C THR A 569 -13.72 -10.89 36.31
N VAL A 570 -13.82 -12.22 36.22
CA VAL A 570 -13.63 -12.94 34.96
C VAL A 570 -14.90 -12.84 34.11
N SER A 571 -14.78 -12.34 32.88
CA SER A 571 -15.94 -11.93 32.06
C SER A 571 -16.91 -13.05 31.68
N ASP A 572 -16.41 -14.29 31.55
CA ASP A 572 -17.22 -15.47 31.24
C ASP A 572 -17.74 -16.20 32.50
N GLY A 573 -17.31 -15.75 33.69
CA GLY A 573 -17.63 -16.34 34.98
C GLY A 573 -16.91 -17.64 35.32
N SER A 574 -16.02 -18.14 34.46
CA SER A 574 -15.29 -19.40 34.68
C SER A 574 -13.79 -19.32 34.50
N GLY A 575 -13.31 -18.53 33.54
CA GLY A 575 -11.90 -18.42 33.17
C GLY A 575 -11.28 -19.74 32.69
N ASN A 576 -10.02 -19.65 32.25
CA ASN A 576 -9.22 -20.82 31.91
C ASN A 576 -8.01 -20.92 32.84
N TRP A 577 -8.33 -21.24 34.09
CA TRP A 577 -7.37 -21.42 35.18
C TRP A 577 -6.51 -22.66 34.97
N LYS A 578 -5.23 -22.51 35.25
CA LYS A 578 -4.26 -23.61 35.37
C LYS A 578 -3.86 -23.71 36.83
N THR A 579 -3.82 -24.94 37.34
CA THR A 579 -3.44 -25.23 38.73
C THR A 579 -1.94 -25.51 38.90
N SER A 580 -1.19 -25.44 37.80
CA SER A 580 0.26 -25.65 37.74
C SER A 580 0.81 -25.04 36.44
N GLY A 581 2.11 -24.72 36.42
CA GLY A 581 2.80 -24.22 35.24
C GLY A 581 2.70 -22.70 35.05
N GLY A 582 2.41 -21.99 36.15
CA GLY A 582 2.76 -20.58 36.36
C GLY A 582 4.28 -20.36 36.35
N TYR A 583 4.71 -19.10 36.48
CA TYR A 583 6.13 -18.73 36.30
C TYR A 583 7.04 -19.30 37.40
N ASP A 584 6.49 -19.55 38.59
CA ASP A 584 7.17 -20.13 39.77
C ASP A 584 6.67 -21.56 40.08
N ASP A 585 6.11 -22.24 39.08
CA ASP A 585 5.41 -23.52 39.15
C ASP A 585 4.04 -23.49 39.89
N SER A 586 3.53 -22.33 40.29
CA SER A 586 2.17 -22.15 40.81
C SER A 586 1.08 -22.34 39.72
N GLY A 587 -0.15 -21.96 40.04
CA GLY A 587 -1.22 -21.81 39.05
C GLY A 587 -0.96 -20.60 38.14
N CYS A 588 -1.83 -20.40 37.16
CA CYS A 588 -1.84 -19.19 36.32
C CYS A 588 -3.15 -19.16 35.52
N MET A 589 -3.32 -18.14 34.69
CA MET A 589 -4.47 -18.06 33.78
C MET A 589 -4.05 -18.10 32.32
N TYR A 590 -4.68 -18.95 31.52
CA TYR A 590 -4.47 -19.01 30.07
C TYR A 590 -5.54 -18.21 29.32
N PHE A 591 -5.15 -17.08 28.75
CA PHE A 591 -6.01 -16.26 27.90
C PHE A 591 -6.04 -16.85 26.49
N ASN A 592 -7.24 -17.15 26.00
CA ASN A 592 -7.47 -17.74 24.68
C ASN A 592 -8.21 -16.78 23.73
N GLY A 593 -8.33 -15.51 24.11
CA GLY A 593 -9.02 -14.48 23.35
C GLY A 593 -10.53 -14.34 23.61
N ASP A 594 -11.16 -15.30 24.29
CA ASP A 594 -12.63 -15.34 24.45
C ASP A 594 -13.12 -14.65 25.73
N PHE A 595 -12.20 -14.30 26.63
CA PHE A 595 -12.53 -13.69 27.91
C PHE A 595 -11.41 -12.74 28.35
N VAL A 596 -11.76 -11.83 29.26
CA VAL A 596 -10.84 -10.93 29.95
C VAL A 596 -11.07 -10.98 31.45
N VAL A 597 -10.09 -10.50 32.23
CA VAL A 597 -10.28 -10.22 33.65
C VAL A 597 -10.44 -8.72 33.82
N TYR A 598 -11.63 -8.28 34.24
CA TYR A 598 -11.86 -6.89 34.60
C TYR A 598 -11.23 -6.60 35.97
N VAL A 599 -10.35 -5.61 36.03
CA VAL A 599 -9.86 -5.06 37.30
C VAL A 599 -11.00 -4.31 37.98
N ASP A 600 -11.11 -4.40 39.31
CA ASP A 600 -12.12 -3.64 40.06
C ASP A 600 -11.98 -2.13 39.74
N PRO A 601 -13.01 -1.46 39.20
CA PRO A 601 -12.94 -0.04 38.90
C PRO A 601 -12.63 0.83 40.13
N CYS A 602 -12.97 0.38 41.35
CA CYS A 602 -12.65 1.08 42.58
C CYS A 602 -11.14 1.17 42.85
N ALA A 603 -10.33 0.31 42.23
CA ALA A 603 -8.88 0.37 42.33
C ALA A 603 -8.31 1.67 41.73
N PHE A 604 -9.01 2.34 40.81
CA PHE A 604 -8.46 3.52 40.12
C PHE A 604 -8.86 4.85 40.79
N GLU A 605 -9.89 4.84 41.65
CA GLU A 605 -10.36 6.01 42.41
C GLU A 605 -9.24 6.68 43.26
N PRO A 606 -8.43 5.94 44.06
CA PRO A 606 -7.44 6.55 44.93
C PRO A 606 -6.14 6.96 44.21
N LEU A 607 -5.87 6.45 43.01
CA LEU A 607 -4.61 6.70 42.29
C LEU A 607 -4.47 8.18 41.92
N ASP A 608 -3.26 8.74 41.87
CA ASP A 608 -3.03 10.12 41.40
C ASP A 608 -2.72 10.13 39.90
N PRO A 609 -3.55 10.76 39.04
CA PRO A 609 -3.28 10.91 37.61
C PRO A 609 -1.95 11.58 37.28
N ASN A 610 -1.43 12.40 38.19
CA ASN A 610 -0.15 13.11 38.03
C ASN A 610 0.98 12.43 38.83
N GLY A 611 0.71 11.28 39.43
CA GLY A 611 1.69 10.50 40.18
C GLY A 611 2.46 9.52 39.31
N GLY A 612 3.17 8.63 39.98
CA GLY A 612 3.75 7.45 39.35
C GLY A 612 2.76 6.29 39.30
N LEU A 613 2.92 5.40 38.33
CA LEU A 613 2.09 4.22 38.13
C LEU A 613 2.96 3.10 37.55
N THR A 614 2.84 1.89 38.08
CA THR A 614 3.53 0.73 37.51
C THR A 614 2.59 -0.44 37.33
N PHE A 615 2.58 -1.02 36.13
CA PHE A 615 2.01 -2.35 35.88
C PHE A 615 3.13 -3.36 35.81
N SER A 616 3.05 -4.46 36.57
CA SER A 616 4.04 -5.53 36.58
C SER A 616 3.35 -6.87 36.38
N VAL A 617 3.92 -7.74 35.55
CA VAL A 617 3.23 -8.97 35.14
C VAL A 617 4.22 -10.03 34.63
N TRP A 618 3.92 -11.29 34.88
CA TRP A 618 4.55 -12.41 34.18
C TRP A 618 3.66 -12.86 33.02
N VAL A 619 4.27 -13.05 31.85
CA VAL A 619 3.56 -13.48 30.64
C VAL A 619 4.33 -14.59 29.92
N GLN A 620 3.59 -15.52 29.32
CA GLN A 620 4.12 -16.51 28.40
C GLN A 620 3.20 -16.56 27.17
N GLY A 621 3.59 -15.91 26.07
CA GLY A 621 2.78 -15.84 24.87
C GLY A 621 2.65 -17.20 24.16
N SER A 622 1.52 -17.39 23.48
CA SER A 622 1.22 -18.64 22.78
C SER A 622 2.22 -18.93 21.66
N VAL A 623 2.76 -20.15 21.61
CA VAL A 623 3.66 -20.59 20.52
C VAL A 623 2.97 -20.87 19.18
N ASN A 624 1.65 -20.75 19.10
CA ASN A 624 0.90 -20.92 17.85
C ASN A 624 0.97 -19.62 17.01
N SER A 625 1.58 -19.69 15.83
CA SER A 625 1.75 -18.58 14.89
C SER A 625 0.42 -18.02 14.36
N ASN A 626 -0.66 -18.82 14.31
CA ASN A 626 -1.99 -18.35 13.88
C ASN A 626 -2.62 -17.36 14.87
N TYR A 627 -2.03 -17.21 16.05
CA TYR A 627 -2.47 -16.31 17.11
C TYR A 627 -1.58 -15.07 17.21
N MET A 628 -0.67 -14.88 16.27
CA MET A 628 0.02 -13.62 16.06
C MET A 628 -0.74 -12.74 15.06
N PRO A 629 -0.53 -11.41 15.09
CA PRO A 629 -0.95 -10.54 14.01
C PRO A 629 -0.33 -11.00 12.68
N PRO A 630 -1.11 -11.31 11.63
CA PRO A 630 -0.56 -11.49 10.30
C PRO A 630 0.11 -10.20 9.83
N TYR A 631 1.27 -10.32 9.19
CA TYR A 631 1.86 -9.19 8.47
C TYR A 631 0.86 -8.64 7.44
N GLY A 632 0.66 -7.32 7.42
CA GLY A 632 -0.16 -6.61 6.43
C GLY A 632 -1.67 -6.59 6.68
N SER A 633 -2.18 -7.11 7.81
CA SER A 633 -3.58 -6.89 8.19
C SER A 633 -3.72 -5.81 9.26
N ASP A 634 -4.43 -4.73 8.93
CA ASP A 634 -4.90 -3.77 9.92
C ASP A 634 -5.67 -4.53 11.02
N ASN A 635 -5.26 -4.34 12.28
CA ASN A 635 -6.04 -4.57 13.51
C ASN A 635 -5.75 -5.78 14.42
N HIS A 636 -4.61 -6.48 14.32
CA HIS A 636 -4.27 -7.50 15.32
C HIS A 636 -3.24 -7.00 16.33
N TYR A 637 -3.67 -6.80 17.57
CA TYR A 637 -2.84 -6.39 18.71
C TYR A 637 -2.86 -7.49 19.77
N GLY A 638 -1.71 -7.86 20.34
CA GLY A 638 -1.68 -8.62 21.59
C GLY A 638 -1.90 -7.70 22.78
N ILE A 639 -3.12 -7.17 22.98
CA ILE A 639 -3.40 -6.28 24.11
C ILE A 639 -3.39 -7.10 25.39
N MET A 640 -2.36 -6.88 26.21
CA MET A 640 -2.26 -7.51 27.53
C MET A 640 -3.09 -6.75 28.54
N LEU A 641 -3.03 -5.42 28.55
CA LEU A 641 -3.77 -4.57 29.47
C LEU A 641 -4.31 -3.35 28.74
N HIS A 642 -5.59 -3.05 28.97
CA HIS A 642 -6.23 -1.86 28.41
C HIS A 642 -7.18 -1.22 29.43
N GLY A 643 -7.01 0.08 29.66
CA GLY A 643 -7.87 0.91 30.49
C GLY A 643 -8.49 2.05 29.68
N GLY A 644 -9.81 2.15 29.63
CA GLY A 644 -10.52 3.18 28.85
C GLY A 644 -12.04 3.20 29.05
N SER A 645 -12.73 4.07 28.31
CA SER A 645 -14.21 4.18 28.32
C SER A 645 -14.88 3.10 27.45
N THR A 646 -16.12 2.72 27.80
CA THR A 646 -16.93 1.70 27.09
C THR A 646 -17.49 2.15 25.74
N ASP A 647 -17.54 3.44 25.44
CA ASP A 647 -18.10 3.97 24.20
C ASP A 647 -17.00 4.09 23.12
N TRP A 648 -17.23 3.59 21.89
CA TRP A 648 -16.15 3.45 20.89
C TRP A 648 -16.06 4.64 19.91
N GLY A 649 -14.80 5.05 19.65
CA GLY A 649 -14.38 5.91 18.54
C GLY A 649 -12.94 6.43 18.72
N ALA A 650 -11.91 5.57 18.63
CA ALA A 650 -10.44 5.83 18.63
C ALA A 650 -9.81 6.74 19.72
N SER A 651 -10.62 7.44 20.51
CA SER A 651 -10.23 8.47 21.46
C SER A 651 -10.39 8.01 22.90
N THR A 652 -10.99 6.84 23.18
CA THR A 652 -11.45 6.44 24.51
C THR A 652 -10.49 5.67 25.44
N GLU A 653 -9.20 5.64 25.14
CA GLU A 653 -8.16 4.92 25.90
C GLU A 653 -7.44 5.83 26.90
N ALA A 654 -7.24 5.39 28.15
CA ALA A 654 -6.42 6.08 29.16
C ALA A 654 -5.01 5.48 29.26
N PHE A 655 -4.89 4.16 29.10
CA PHE A 655 -3.61 3.47 28.98
C PHE A 655 -3.76 2.12 28.28
N ARG A 656 -2.67 1.65 27.67
CA ARG A 656 -2.58 0.33 27.06
C ARG A 656 -1.16 -0.20 27.07
N ALA A 657 -1.01 -1.48 27.39
CA ALA A 657 0.22 -2.24 27.22
C ALA A 657 -0.01 -3.43 26.27
N THR A 658 0.84 -3.59 25.27
CA THR A 658 0.73 -4.64 24.24
C THR A 658 1.97 -5.53 24.21
N ILE A 659 1.75 -6.84 24.09
CA ILE A 659 2.78 -7.88 24.02
C ILE A 659 2.28 -9.01 23.09
N PRO A 660 2.75 -9.12 21.84
CA PRO A 660 3.38 -8.09 21.02
C PRO A 660 2.33 -7.24 20.26
N ASN A 661 2.79 -6.20 19.57
CA ASN A 661 2.08 -5.40 18.56
C ASN A 661 2.89 -5.43 17.24
N VAL A 662 2.27 -5.18 16.09
CA VAL A 662 2.94 -5.13 14.79
C VAL A 662 2.87 -3.73 14.20
N ASP A 663 4.02 -3.22 13.76
CA ASP A 663 4.18 -1.93 13.09
C ASP A 663 4.92 -2.16 11.76
N GLY A 664 4.17 -2.21 10.65
CA GLY A 664 4.70 -2.67 9.36
C GLY A 664 5.22 -4.11 9.42
N SER A 665 6.52 -4.30 9.21
CA SER A 665 7.22 -5.59 9.37
C SER A 665 7.83 -5.80 10.76
N ASN A 666 7.65 -4.86 11.70
CA ASN A 666 8.31 -4.90 13.00
C ASN A 666 7.38 -5.41 14.10
N ILE A 667 7.96 -6.14 15.06
CA ILE A 667 7.26 -6.61 16.26
C ILE A 667 7.67 -5.71 17.44
N ILE A 668 6.69 -5.11 18.10
CA ILE A 668 6.92 -4.15 19.19
C ILE A 668 6.20 -4.52 20.48
N VAL A 669 6.88 -4.33 21.61
CA VAL A 669 6.24 -4.22 22.93
C VAL A 669 6.01 -2.74 23.19
N SER A 670 4.79 -2.34 23.55
CA SER A 670 4.46 -0.92 23.63
C SER A 670 3.59 -0.58 24.83
N PHE A 671 3.77 0.64 25.33
CA PHE A 671 3.01 1.20 26.43
C PHE A 671 2.59 2.63 26.09
N TYR A 672 1.30 2.91 26.23
CA TYR A 672 0.69 4.21 25.95
C TYR A 672 -0.09 4.70 27.16
N THR A 673 -0.08 6.00 27.39
CA THR A 673 -0.96 6.70 28.35
C THR A 673 -1.53 7.96 27.72
N ARG A 674 -2.74 8.35 28.13
CA ARG A 674 -3.42 9.56 27.64
C ARG A 674 -4.03 10.36 28.79
N PRO A 675 -4.03 11.70 28.69
CA PRO A 675 -4.61 12.57 29.71
C PRO A 675 -6.14 12.65 29.64
N SER A 676 -6.75 12.38 28.48
CA SER A 676 -8.19 12.50 28.26
C SER A 676 -8.66 11.59 27.12
N VAL A 677 -9.89 11.11 27.23
CA VAL A 677 -10.59 10.32 26.21
C VAL A 677 -11.19 11.14 25.06
N ASP A 678 -11.14 12.48 25.16
CA ASP A 678 -11.82 13.40 24.24
C ASP A 678 -10.90 14.46 23.59
N GLU A 679 -9.62 14.51 23.96
CA GLU A 679 -8.69 15.58 23.55
C GLU A 679 -7.60 15.12 22.59
N GLY A 680 -7.96 14.91 21.32
CA GLY A 680 -7.00 14.84 20.20
C GLY A 680 -5.91 13.76 20.32
N PRO A 681 -4.84 13.83 19.49
CA PRO A 681 -3.81 12.78 19.40
C PRO A 681 -2.78 12.79 20.54
N ASN A 682 -2.90 13.66 21.54
CA ASN A 682 -1.84 13.84 22.55
C ASN A 682 -1.79 12.64 23.50
N LEU A 683 -0.74 11.84 23.38
CA LEU A 683 -0.46 10.67 24.20
C LEU A 683 1.02 10.65 24.56
N ASP A 684 1.33 10.00 25.67
CA ASP A 684 2.69 9.59 25.97
C ASP A 684 2.85 8.11 25.64
N SER A 685 3.93 7.76 24.96
CA SER A 685 4.21 6.39 24.57
C SER A 685 5.68 6.04 24.71
N VAL A 686 5.92 4.76 24.90
CA VAL A 686 7.23 4.13 24.78
C VAL A 686 7.05 2.78 24.08
N GLY A 687 7.96 2.45 23.18
CA GLY A 687 7.94 1.21 22.41
C GLY A 687 9.33 0.60 22.38
N TRP A 688 9.38 -0.72 22.42
CA TRP A 688 10.60 -1.51 22.25
C TRP A 688 10.42 -2.44 21.06
N TYR A 689 11.29 -2.29 20.06
CA TYR A 689 11.35 -3.16 18.89
C TYR A 689 12.11 -4.43 19.27
N THR A 690 11.44 -5.58 19.26
CA THR A 690 12.07 -6.88 19.54
C THR A 690 12.14 -7.71 18.27
N GLY A 691 13.35 -8.12 17.89
CA GLY A 691 13.59 -9.11 16.84
C GLY A 691 13.54 -10.55 17.34
N ASN A 692 13.43 -10.78 18.66
CA ASN A 692 13.54 -12.10 19.26
C ASN A 692 12.16 -12.62 19.76
N PRO A 693 11.61 -13.68 19.15
CA PRO A 693 10.34 -14.28 19.58
C PRO A 693 10.29 -14.72 21.06
N ASP A 694 11.43 -15.07 21.66
CA ASP A 694 11.49 -15.52 23.05
C ASP A 694 11.17 -14.40 24.04
N ASP A 695 11.20 -13.13 23.61
CA ASP A 695 10.82 -12.00 24.45
C ASP A 695 9.33 -11.93 24.76
N PHE A 696 8.49 -12.61 23.98
CA PHE A 696 7.05 -12.60 24.19
C PHE A 696 6.39 -13.96 24.04
N MET A 697 7.11 -15.01 23.62
CA MET A 697 6.53 -16.32 23.31
C MET A 697 7.28 -17.47 23.97
N GLY A 698 6.52 -18.51 24.35
CA GLY A 698 7.09 -19.81 24.74
C GLY A 698 7.74 -19.83 26.12
N GLU A 699 8.51 -18.81 26.46
CA GLU A 699 9.16 -18.64 27.76
C GLU A 699 8.38 -17.65 28.64
N TRP A 700 8.55 -17.79 29.96
CA TRP A 700 8.02 -16.83 30.92
C TRP A 700 8.92 -15.59 30.93
N VAL A 701 8.30 -14.44 30.69
CA VAL A 701 8.97 -13.14 30.70
C VAL A 701 8.26 -12.23 31.68
N HIS A 702 9.04 -11.57 32.53
CA HIS A 702 8.55 -10.53 33.40
C HIS A 702 8.58 -9.19 32.68
N TYR A 703 7.44 -8.49 32.64
CA TYR A 703 7.37 -7.12 32.14
C TYR A 703 6.98 -6.16 33.26
N ALA A 704 7.58 -4.97 33.23
CA ALA A 704 7.10 -3.82 33.98
C ALA A 704 6.95 -2.59 33.08
N PHE A 705 5.78 -1.97 33.15
CA PHE A 705 5.41 -0.75 32.43
C PHE A 705 5.29 0.37 33.45
N VAL A 706 6.25 1.29 33.43
CA VAL A 706 6.40 2.33 34.45
C VAL A 706 6.09 3.70 33.83
N LYS A 707 5.23 4.47 34.49
CA LYS A 707 4.94 5.86 34.19
C LYS A 707 5.29 6.70 35.41
N ASP A 708 6.20 7.66 35.26
CA ASP A 708 6.61 8.60 36.30
C ASP A 708 6.32 10.03 35.83
N THR A 709 5.06 10.42 35.94
CA THR A 709 4.58 11.74 35.50
C THR A 709 5.36 12.90 36.14
N PRO A 710 5.71 12.88 37.45
CA PRO A 710 6.51 13.94 38.06
C PRO A 710 7.89 14.16 37.43
N ASN A 711 8.54 13.09 36.96
CA ASN A 711 9.84 13.16 36.29
C ASN A 711 9.72 13.17 34.75
N ALA A 712 8.48 13.17 34.22
CA ALA A 712 8.18 13.08 32.80
C ALA A 712 8.82 11.87 32.11
N THR A 713 8.91 10.72 32.79
CA THR A 713 9.49 9.50 32.20
C THR A 713 8.47 8.37 32.06
N MET A 714 8.71 7.51 31.07
CA MET A 714 7.95 6.30 30.83
C MET A 714 8.91 5.20 30.38
N SER A 715 8.81 4.00 30.96
CA SER A 715 9.80 2.94 30.77
C SER A 715 9.15 1.58 30.60
N ILE A 716 9.79 0.73 29.78
CA ILE A 716 9.49 -0.70 29.66
C ILE A 716 10.69 -1.46 30.19
N TYR A 717 10.43 -2.40 31.08
CA TYR A 717 11.42 -3.33 31.59
C TYR A 717 11.06 -4.76 31.19
N ARG A 718 12.07 -5.54 30.82
CA ARG A 718 11.98 -6.97 30.48
C ARG A 718 12.93 -7.74 31.39
N ASN A 719 12.41 -8.65 32.21
CA ASN A 719 13.18 -9.40 33.20
C ASN A 719 14.04 -8.54 34.16
N GLY A 720 13.68 -7.28 34.39
CA GLY A 720 14.43 -6.33 35.24
C GLY A 720 15.41 -5.43 34.49
N GLU A 721 15.68 -5.73 33.23
CA GLU A 721 16.45 -4.89 32.31
C GLU A 721 15.57 -3.77 31.76
N LEU A 722 16.07 -2.54 31.73
CA LEU A 722 15.44 -1.43 31.02
C LEU A 722 15.67 -1.66 29.52
N VAL A 723 14.59 -1.74 28.73
CA VAL A 723 14.68 -2.01 27.28
C VAL A 723 14.16 -0.87 26.41
N ALA A 724 13.37 0.04 26.98
CA ALA A 724 12.95 1.26 26.31
C ALA A 724 12.57 2.35 27.32
N GLN A 725 12.83 3.60 26.96
CA GLN A 725 12.49 4.77 27.77
C GLN A 725 12.06 5.96 26.90
N ASN A 726 11.05 6.68 27.36
CA ASN A 726 10.69 8.01 26.88
C ASN A 726 10.94 9.01 28.02
N GLU A 727 11.85 9.95 27.81
CA GLU A 727 12.25 10.99 28.79
C GLU A 727 11.42 12.29 28.68
N ASN A 728 10.42 12.31 27.80
CA ASN A 728 9.51 13.43 27.60
C ASN A 728 8.05 12.94 27.58
N ALA A 729 7.64 12.32 28.69
CA ALA A 729 6.31 11.81 28.93
C ALA A 729 5.62 12.54 30.12
N PRO A 730 5.23 13.82 29.98
CA PRO A 730 4.72 14.63 31.09
C PRO A 730 3.19 14.55 31.30
N LEU A 731 2.46 13.89 30.40
CA LEU A 731 0.99 13.90 30.44
C LEU A 731 0.46 13.03 31.59
N PRO A 732 -0.60 13.48 32.28
CA PRO A 732 -1.26 12.68 33.31
C PRO A 732 -2.00 11.48 32.70
N VAL A 733 -2.37 10.50 33.54
CA VAL A 733 -3.11 9.30 33.12
C VAL A 733 -4.62 9.47 33.36
N GLY A 734 -5.43 9.28 32.31
CA GLY A 734 -6.84 9.70 32.24
C GLY A 734 -7.89 8.87 32.99
N PHE A 735 -7.55 8.14 34.05
CA PHE A 735 -8.48 7.19 34.71
C PHE A 735 -9.59 7.82 35.59
N LYS A 736 -9.65 9.15 35.79
CA LYS A 736 -10.57 9.82 36.77
C LYS A 736 -11.82 10.51 36.20
N ARG A 737 -12.02 10.57 34.88
CA ARG A 737 -12.98 11.55 34.30
C ARG A 737 -14.41 11.03 34.13
N ASP A 738 -14.63 9.71 34.04
CA ASP A 738 -15.96 9.08 34.03
C ASP A 738 -15.87 7.62 34.52
N LEU A 739 -15.73 7.44 35.84
CA LEU A 739 -15.58 6.11 36.46
C LEU A 739 -16.82 5.22 36.28
N THR A 740 -17.98 5.80 35.92
CA THR A 740 -19.18 5.05 35.53
C THR A 740 -18.96 4.23 34.26
N ASN A 741 -18.06 4.67 33.38
CA ASN A 741 -17.77 4.07 32.08
C ASN A 741 -16.32 3.60 31.92
N PHE A 742 -15.43 3.92 32.86
CA PHE A 742 -14.05 3.43 32.86
C PHE A 742 -14.00 1.92 33.15
N LYS A 743 -13.31 1.17 32.29
CA LYS A 743 -13.02 -0.25 32.47
C LYS A 743 -11.55 -0.51 32.20
N CYS A 744 -10.96 -1.35 33.04
CA CYS A 744 -9.64 -1.91 32.83
C CYS A 744 -9.76 -3.42 32.66
N ALA A 745 -9.21 -3.96 31.58
CA ALA A 745 -9.25 -5.37 31.23
C ALA A 745 -7.83 -5.93 31.03
N LEU A 746 -7.56 -7.07 31.67
CA LEU A 746 -6.39 -7.91 31.47
C LEU A 746 -6.73 -9.02 30.46
N GLY A 747 -5.84 -9.26 29.51
CA GLY A 747 -5.99 -10.26 28.45
C GLY A 747 -6.59 -9.76 27.14
N GLY A 748 -6.95 -8.47 27.05
CA GLY A 748 -7.53 -7.85 25.86
C GLY A 748 -8.21 -6.53 26.18
N ALA A 749 -8.75 -5.86 25.16
CA ALA A 749 -9.57 -4.67 25.37
C ALA A 749 -10.96 -5.02 25.95
N ARG A 750 -11.59 -6.09 25.43
CA ARG A 750 -12.94 -6.56 25.81
C ARG A 750 -13.10 -8.06 25.50
N ALA A 751 -14.11 -8.70 26.11
CA ALA A 751 -14.40 -10.12 25.89
C ALA A 751 -15.03 -10.45 24.51
N ASP A 752 -15.65 -9.47 23.85
CA ASP A 752 -16.38 -9.63 22.58
C ASP A 752 -15.57 -9.24 21.33
N TYR A 753 -14.27 -8.96 21.49
CA TYR A 753 -13.42 -8.40 20.44
C TYR A 753 -12.18 -9.26 20.19
N GLU A 754 -12.37 -10.40 19.52
CA GLU A 754 -11.36 -11.46 19.34
C GLU A 754 -10.06 -11.01 18.63
N THR A 755 -10.10 -9.92 17.86
CA THR A 755 -8.98 -9.47 17.00
C THR A 755 -7.86 -8.77 17.77
N THR A 756 -8.09 -8.34 19.03
CA THR A 756 -7.10 -7.56 19.81
C THR A 756 -6.71 -8.19 21.16
N SER A 757 -7.11 -9.43 21.40
CA SER A 757 -6.92 -10.08 22.70
C SER A 757 -5.58 -10.80 22.80
N TYR A 758 -4.93 -10.70 23.95
CA TYR A 758 -3.74 -11.47 24.26
C TYR A 758 -4.04 -12.96 24.31
N ARG A 759 -3.15 -13.77 23.72
CA ARG A 759 -3.25 -15.23 23.69
C ARG A 759 -1.98 -15.83 24.30
N GLY A 760 -2.11 -16.41 25.48
CA GLY A 760 -0.98 -16.90 26.25
C GLY A 760 -1.33 -17.07 27.72
N LYS A 761 -0.35 -17.42 28.54
CA LYS A 761 -0.51 -17.42 29.99
C LYS A 761 -0.12 -16.06 30.57
N ILE A 762 -0.82 -15.66 31.62
CA ILE A 762 -0.49 -14.53 32.47
C ILE A 762 -0.51 -15.01 33.91
N ASP A 763 0.41 -14.47 34.69
CA ASP A 763 0.60 -14.78 36.09
C ASP A 763 1.07 -13.52 36.84
N ASP A 764 0.79 -13.48 38.14
CA ASP A 764 1.32 -12.49 39.08
C ASP A 764 1.17 -11.00 38.63
N PHE A 765 -0.01 -10.64 38.12
CA PHE A 765 -0.33 -9.27 37.70
C PHE A 765 -0.45 -8.32 38.89
N ARG A 766 0.27 -7.20 38.84
CA ARG A 766 0.34 -6.19 39.91
C ARG A 766 0.17 -4.79 39.37
N ILE A 767 -0.50 -3.94 40.14
CA ILE A 767 -0.54 -2.48 39.96
C ILE A 767 0.13 -1.85 41.18
N TYR A 768 1.04 -0.90 40.98
CA TYR A 768 1.59 -0.04 42.02
C TYR A 768 1.17 1.40 41.78
N ASP A 769 0.87 2.13 42.85
CA ASP A 769 0.45 3.54 42.85
C ASP A 769 1.64 4.52 42.84
N TYR A 770 2.82 4.03 42.46
CA TYR A 770 4.04 4.80 42.26
C TYR A 770 4.88 4.17 41.14
N ALA A 771 5.86 4.94 40.65
CA ALA A 771 6.84 4.48 39.69
C ALA A 771 7.89 3.63 40.42
N LEU A 772 7.95 2.33 40.10
CA LEU A 772 9.00 1.45 40.62
C LEU A 772 10.36 1.85 40.04
N SER A 773 11.38 1.85 40.89
CA SER A 773 12.77 1.93 40.44
C SER A 773 13.20 0.65 39.74
N GLN A 774 14.23 0.72 38.89
CA GLN A 774 14.77 -0.47 38.22
C GLN A 774 15.21 -1.56 39.21
N GLY A 775 15.80 -1.18 40.36
CA GLY A 775 16.16 -2.15 41.41
C GLY A 775 14.94 -2.88 41.99
N GLU A 776 13.79 -2.21 42.08
CA GLU A 776 12.52 -2.83 42.49
C GLU A 776 11.95 -3.74 41.40
N VAL A 777 12.03 -3.33 40.14
CA VAL A 777 11.63 -4.19 39.02
C VAL A 777 12.53 -5.44 38.94
N LEU A 778 13.84 -5.30 39.10
CA LEU A 778 14.80 -6.40 39.13
C LEU A 778 14.54 -7.37 40.29
N TYR A 779 14.10 -6.85 41.43
CA TYR A 779 13.66 -7.69 42.55
C TYR A 779 12.41 -8.51 42.19
N LEU A 780 11.45 -7.91 41.49
CA LEU A 780 10.20 -8.58 41.08
C LEU A 780 10.41 -9.62 39.98
N SER A 781 11.39 -9.41 39.09
CA SER A 781 11.69 -10.36 38.00
C SER A 781 12.44 -11.60 38.49
N GLY A 782 13.03 -11.56 39.68
CA GLY A 782 13.86 -12.66 40.21
C GLY A 782 15.16 -12.89 39.43
N ALA A 783 15.55 -11.95 38.56
CA ALA A 783 16.77 -12.05 37.77
C ALA A 783 18.02 -11.93 38.65
N ALA A 784 19.17 -12.27 38.06
CA ALA A 784 20.46 -12.21 38.75
C ALA A 784 20.73 -10.79 39.29
N SER A 785 21.29 -10.72 40.50
CA SER A 785 21.66 -9.44 41.12
C SER A 785 23.04 -9.52 41.79
N PRO A 786 23.94 -8.55 41.57
CA PRO A 786 23.76 -7.36 40.72
C PRO A 786 23.67 -7.70 39.22
N PHE A 787 23.04 -6.80 38.46
CA PHE A 787 22.82 -6.87 37.02
C PHE A 787 23.48 -5.66 36.37
N THR A 788 24.21 -5.86 35.27
CA THR A 788 24.79 -4.77 34.48
C THR A 788 23.76 -4.31 33.45
N GLN A 789 23.26 -3.09 33.60
CA GLN A 789 22.39 -2.46 32.62
C GLN A 789 23.22 -1.93 31.46
N GLY A 790 22.99 -2.48 30.27
CA GLY A 790 23.54 -1.99 29.00
C GLY A 790 22.98 -0.63 28.59
N LEU A 791 23.57 -0.03 27.57
CA LEU A 791 22.93 1.10 26.88
C LEU A 791 21.66 0.62 26.16
N ILE A 792 20.70 1.52 25.98
CA ILE A 792 19.42 1.23 25.30
C ILE A 792 19.24 2.20 24.15
N PRO A 793 18.42 1.88 23.13
CA PRO A 793 18.09 2.80 22.06
C PRO A 793 17.58 4.17 22.56
N PRO A 794 18.04 5.29 21.97
CA PRO A 794 18.98 5.37 20.84
C PRO A 794 20.47 5.41 21.25
N TYR A 795 20.79 5.28 22.54
CA TYR A 795 22.13 5.52 23.07
C TYR A 795 23.13 4.40 22.81
N ASP A 796 22.67 3.17 22.61
CA ASP A 796 23.49 2.02 22.22
C ASP A 796 24.15 2.22 20.85
N ALA A 797 23.44 2.78 19.87
CA ALA A 797 23.98 3.15 18.57
C ALA A 797 25.09 4.23 18.65
N LEU A 798 25.17 4.98 19.76
CA LEU A 798 26.17 6.02 19.97
C LEU A 798 27.48 5.49 20.59
N ASP A 799 27.50 4.25 21.09
CA ASP A 799 28.70 3.58 21.60
C ASP A 799 29.41 2.84 20.47
N ILE A 800 29.93 3.62 19.53
CA ILE A 800 30.62 3.14 18.32
C ILE A 800 31.84 2.26 18.69
N SER A 801 32.44 2.50 19.85
CA SER A 801 33.60 1.75 20.33
C SER A 801 33.26 0.44 21.06
N ASP A 802 31.98 0.18 21.33
CA ASP A 802 31.47 -1.00 22.06
C ASP A 802 32.19 -1.18 23.42
N ASP A 803 32.42 -0.07 24.13
CA ASP A 803 33.14 -0.05 25.42
C ASP A 803 32.19 0.14 26.64
N GLY A 804 30.89 0.19 26.37
CA GLY A 804 29.80 0.40 27.29
C GLY A 804 29.58 1.89 27.60
N LYS A 805 30.13 2.83 26.82
CA LYS A 805 30.10 4.26 27.11
C LYS A 805 30.11 5.13 25.87
N VAL A 806 29.21 6.10 25.86
CA VAL A 806 29.26 7.22 24.90
C VAL A 806 30.29 8.25 25.38
N SER A 807 31.43 8.29 24.70
CA SER A 807 32.63 8.97 25.17
C SER A 807 33.42 9.70 24.06
N PHE A 808 34.60 10.21 24.42
CA PHE A 808 35.51 10.80 23.43
C PHE A 808 36.05 9.81 22.41
N LEU A 809 36.01 8.50 22.70
CA LEU A 809 36.45 7.49 21.74
C LEU A 809 35.46 7.39 20.58
N ASP A 810 34.16 7.39 20.88
CA ASP A 810 33.07 7.32 19.92
C ASP A 810 32.99 8.60 19.08
N TYR A 811 33.09 9.76 19.74
CA TYR A 811 33.18 11.04 19.04
C TYR A 811 34.40 11.11 18.11
N ALA A 812 35.53 10.48 18.46
CA ALA A 812 36.69 10.48 17.58
C ALA A 812 36.43 9.70 16.28
N THR A 813 35.73 8.56 16.37
CA THR A 813 35.31 7.78 15.19
C THR A 813 34.37 8.60 14.31
N LEU A 814 33.35 9.23 14.90
CA LEU A 814 32.44 10.12 14.17
C LEU A 814 33.20 11.28 13.50
N ALA A 815 34.12 11.92 14.23
CA ALA A 815 34.88 13.06 13.72
C ALA A 815 35.84 12.71 12.58
N ASP A 816 36.30 11.46 12.48
CA ASP A 816 37.16 11.00 11.38
C ASP A 816 36.42 10.95 10.03
N SER A 817 35.09 10.76 10.04
CA SER A 817 34.21 10.77 8.87
C SER A 817 33.44 12.08 8.67
N TRP A 818 33.79 13.14 9.43
CA TRP A 818 33.07 14.42 9.40
C TRP A 818 33.05 15.09 8.02
N LEU A 819 31.86 15.41 7.52
CA LEU A 819 31.59 15.99 6.19
C LEU A 819 31.99 15.08 5.01
N GLU A 820 32.04 13.76 5.20
CA GLU A 820 31.94 12.85 4.07
C GLU A 820 30.56 13.06 3.41
N GLU A 821 30.55 13.33 2.09
CA GLU A 821 29.32 13.68 1.36
C GLU A 821 28.29 12.56 1.42
N GLU A 822 28.71 11.29 1.47
CA GLU A 822 27.86 10.13 1.71
C GLU A 822 28.76 9.00 2.22
N VAL A 823 28.35 8.30 3.29
CA VAL A 823 29.11 7.15 3.81
C VAL A 823 28.73 5.92 2.98
N LEU A 824 29.54 5.62 1.98
CA LEU A 824 29.30 4.53 1.04
C LEU A 824 30.00 3.24 1.47
N TRP A 825 29.27 2.13 1.40
CA TRP A 825 29.77 0.77 1.53
C TRP A 825 29.41 -0.05 0.28
N PRO A 826 30.23 -0.99 -0.20
CA PRO A 826 31.60 -1.29 0.21
C PRO A 826 32.65 -0.43 -0.47
#